data_AF-G3WYN2-F1
#
_entry.id   AF-G3WYN2-F1
#
_cell.length_a   1.000
_cell.length_b   1.000
_cell.length_c   1.000
_cell.angle_alpha   90.00
_cell.angle_beta   90.00
_cell.angle_gamma   90.00
#
_symmetry.space_group_name_H-M   'P 1'
#
loop_
_entity.id
_entity.type
_entity.pdbx_description
1 polymer ?
#
loop_
_entity_poly.entity_id
_entity_poly.type
_entity_poly.pdbx_seq_one_letter_code
_entity_poly.pdbx_strand_id
1 'polypeptide(L)'
;MRAFLLTLTVLAQSSRFSPRLGAFPVFANSTSRLRTSENQVPSTPRPAISPDPTTSAPWSRTPKFQGPRTSRPSTPIPNIFTPRPGPPESLTPRIPWSSTFPAPATLTSRPGAQTTSVPRTTRPGTPAFRTPHTLTPMPGESKEEAKKKGCPPLGLESLRVSDEQFQASSSQSYGLGAHRGRLNIQSGLEDGDLFDGAWCPEPEDDRPWLQVDAGRTARFTGVITQGRNSIWRYDWVTSYKVQFSNDTLTWWGTKNRSSGLDEVFPGNSDPDTSVLALFSQPQVARYIRLLPQTWLDGGAACLRLEVLACLLPDPNGLFPREPQLGSSDPLDFRHHNYKAMRQLMKKVNEQCPNITRVYSIGKSYQGLKLYVMEMSDKPGEHELGEPEVRYVAGMHGNEALGRELLLLLMQYLCLEFLRGNPRVTRLLTETRIHLLPSMNPDGYEIAYQKGSELVGWAEGRWTRQYIDLNHNFADLNTPFWEAEDEGLVPHKFPNHHLPLPAYYVMPNATVAPETRAVIDWMQRIPFVLSANLHGGELVVSYPFDMTRTPWEARELTPTPDEPVFRWLSTVYAGTSRAMHEPGRRPCHSEDFSQHGHVINGAEWHSVVGSMNDFSYLHTNCFEITVELSCDKFPHESELPQEWENNKDALITYLEQVRMGISGLVLDKDTEQGIPDAVIAVDGINHDVTTAPGGDYWRMLTPGDYMVTASAEGYHSATKGCRVSFEEGPTPCHFRLSKTPKQRLRELLAAGAKVPPDLRRRLDRLRGRGVRAGGAGR
;
A
#
# COMPACT_ATOMS: atom_id res chain seq x y z
N MET A 1 32.26 -16.37 -47.34
CA MET A 1 33.72 -16.35 -47.60
C MET A 1 34.43 -16.86 -46.36
N ARG A 2 35.38 -17.80 -46.55
CA ARG A 2 36.32 -18.51 -45.63
C ARG A 2 36.77 -17.74 -44.37
N ALA A 3 37.23 -18.29 -43.23
CA ALA A 3 37.39 -19.61 -42.58
C ALA A 3 37.93 -19.29 -41.14
N PHE A 4 37.71 -20.06 -40.06
CA PHE A 4 38.51 -21.23 -39.67
C PHE A 4 37.94 -21.93 -38.42
N LEU A 5 38.05 -23.26 -38.41
CA LEU A 5 37.76 -24.21 -37.33
C LEU A 5 38.87 -24.24 -36.25
N LEU A 6 38.50 -24.71 -35.04
CA LEU A 6 39.30 -25.69 -34.30
C LEU A 6 38.41 -26.55 -33.38
N THR A 7 38.30 -27.82 -33.73
CA THR A 7 37.79 -28.93 -32.89
C THR A 7 38.97 -29.86 -32.59
N LEU A 8 39.08 -30.31 -31.34
CA LEU A 8 39.85 -31.50 -30.95
C LEU A 8 39.05 -32.31 -29.91
N THR A 9 38.76 -33.53 -30.34
CA THR A 9 38.15 -34.71 -29.71
C THR A 9 39.09 -35.28 -28.61
N VAL A 10 38.70 -36.05 -27.58
CA VAL A 10 38.08 -37.39 -27.63
C VAL A 10 37.92 -37.99 -26.21
N LEU A 11 36.93 -38.89 -26.07
CA LEU A 11 36.75 -40.03 -25.15
C LEU A 11 36.08 -39.91 -23.76
N ALA A 12 35.02 -40.73 -23.66
CA ALA A 12 34.19 -41.06 -22.52
C ALA A 12 34.80 -42.16 -21.63
N GLN A 13 34.41 -42.18 -20.34
CA GLN A 13 34.00 -43.42 -19.66
C GLN A 13 33.14 -43.16 -18.42
N SER A 14 32.09 -43.96 -18.34
CA SER A 14 30.99 -44.05 -17.38
C SER A 14 31.35 -44.66 -16.01
N SER A 15 30.66 -44.28 -14.93
CA SER A 15 29.97 -45.23 -14.02
C SER A 15 29.15 -44.58 -12.88
N ARG A 16 27.85 -44.88 -12.88
CA ARG A 16 26.92 -45.30 -11.79
C ARG A 16 27.09 -44.70 -10.38
N PHE A 17 26.00 -44.16 -9.80
CA PHE A 17 25.17 -44.84 -8.79
C PHE A 17 23.87 -44.06 -8.47
N SER A 18 22.76 -44.80 -8.35
CA SER A 18 21.39 -44.36 -8.06
C SER A 18 21.07 -44.26 -6.54
N PRO A 19 19.91 -43.68 -6.15
CA PRO A 19 19.58 -43.27 -4.78
C PRO A 19 18.82 -44.33 -3.95
N ARG A 20 18.79 -44.16 -2.62
CA ARG A 20 17.85 -44.80 -1.67
C ARG A 20 17.50 -43.76 -0.59
N LEU A 21 16.24 -43.33 -0.46
CA LEU A 21 15.14 -43.92 0.34
C LEU A 21 15.44 -44.01 1.85
N GLY A 22 14.67 -43.24 2.64
CA GLY A 22 14.58 -43.33 4.10
C GLY A 22 13.42 -42.49 4.63
N ALA A 23 12.24 -43.11 4.72
CA ALA A 23 11.05 -42.59 5.39
C ALA A 23 11.18 -42.69 6.92
N PHE A 24 10.47 -41.85 7.70
CA PHE A 24 9.95 -42.13 9.06
C PHE A 24 8.99 -40.98 9.51
N PRO A 25 8.10 -41.18 10.51
CA PRO A 25 6.66 -41.08 10.28
C PRO A 25 5.90 -40.07 11.18
N VAL A 26 4.60 -39.99 10.87
CA VAL A 26 3.49 -39.38 11.61
C VAL A 26 3.39 -39.84 13.07
N PHE A 27 3.02 -38.94 13.99
CA PHE A 27 2.23 -39.29 15.16
C PHE A 27 1.23 -38.18 15.54
N ALA A 28 -0.01 -38.61 15.77
CA ALA A 28 -1.03 -37.89 16.52
C ALA A 28 -1.28 -38.60 17.86
N ASN A 29 -1.72 -37.77 18.83
CA ASN A 29 -2.52 -38.07 20.02
C ASN A 29 -1.92 -38.69 21.32
N SER A 30 -2.07 -37.88 22.36
CA SER A 30 -2.76 -38.17 23.64
C SER A 30 -2.03 -38.82 24.83
N THR A 31 -2.19 -38.12 25.96
CA THR A 31 -2.41 -38.61 27.34
C THR A 31 -1.31 -39.32 28.15
N SER A 32 -0.77 -38.54 29.10
CA SER A 32 -0.88 -38.73 30.56
C SER A 32 -0.07 -39.82 31.30
N ARG A 33 0.51 -39.34 32.42
CA ARG A 33 0.65 -39.96 33.76
C ARG A 33 1.87 -40.87 34.10
N LEU A 34 2.65 -40.29 35.03
CA LEU A 34 2.99 -40.78 36.39
C LEU A 34 4.13 -41.81 36.61
N ARG A 35 5.08 -41.31 37.42
CA ARG A 35 5.68 -41.89 38.66
C ARG A 35 6.69 -43.04 38.53
N THR A 36 7.93 -42.77 39.00
CA THR A 36 8.57 -43.27 40.26
C THR A 36 9.43 -44.49 39.98
N SER A 37 10.56 -44.80 40.61
CA SER A 37 11.55 -44.19 41.52
C SER A 37 12.51 -45.33 41.88
N GLU A 38 13.61 -45.04 42.58
CA GLU A 38 14.55 -45.95 43.29
C GLU A 38 15.77 -46.42 42.46
N ASN A 39 16.99 -45.94 42.75
CA ASN A 39 17.88 -46.08 43.94
C ASN A 39 18.72 -47.38 43.91
N GLN A 40 20.04 -47.27 43.68
CA GLN A 40 21.10 -47.52 44.70
C GLN A 40 22.52 -47.61 44.08
N VAL A 41 23.46 -47.04 44.85
CA VAL A 41 24.95 -46.90 44.75
C VAL A 41 25.53 -47.85 45.82
N PRO A 42 26.80 -48.41 45.83
CA PRO A 42 28.12 -47.73 45.88
C PRO A 42 29.28 -48.52 45.18
N SER A 43 30.58 -48.17 45.11
CA SER A 43 31.56 -47.53 46.03
C SER A 43 32.90 -47.18 45.32
N THR A 44 33.59 -46.17 45.86
CA THR A 44 34.92 -45.48 45.65
C THR A 44 36.20 -46.36 45.72
N PRO A 45 37.50 -45.89 45.53
CA PRO A 45 38.07 -44.51 45.71
C PRO A 45 39.27 -43.98 44.81
N ARG A 46 39.50 -42.65 44.98
CA ARG A 46 40.62 -41.66 44.77
C ARG A 46 42.10 -42.13 44.57
N PRO A 47 43.12 -41.28 44.18
CA PRO A 47 43.33 -39.80 44.39
C PRO A 47 43.89 -38.98 43.17
N ALA A 48 43.64 -37.67 42.97
CA ALA A 48 44.18 -36.40 43.52
C ALA A 48 45.23 -35.66 42.65
N ILE A 49 45.18 -34.31 42.71
CA ILE A 49 46.20 -33.25 42.47
C ILE A 49 46.00 -32.33 41.23
N SER A 50 45.86 -31.03 41.54
CA SER A 50 45.78 -29.75 40.77
C SER A 50 47.20 -29.23 40.36
N PRO A 51 47.48 -27.99 39.85
CA PRO A 51 46.66 -26.78 39.57
C PRO A 51 47.00 -26.01 38.25
N ASP A 52 46.39 -24.82 38.06
CA ASP A 52 46.75 -23.61 37.25
C ASP A 52 48.28 -23.28 37.16
N PRO A 53 48.83 -22.33 36.32
CA PRO A 53 48.27 -21.01 35.94
C PRO A 53 48.72 -20.33 34.60
N THR A 54 48.21 -19.12 34.41
CA THR A 54 48.58 -17.94 33.57
C THR A 54 50.07 -17.53 33.45
N THR A 55 50.44 -16.80 32.38
CA THR A 55 51.37 -15.60 32.34
C THR A 55 51.55 -15.11 30.87
N SER A 56 51.15 -13.89 30.49
CA SER A 56 51.79 -12.54 30.57
C SER A 56 52.65 -12.13 29.36
N ALA A 57 52.36 -10.94 28.82
CA ALA A 57 52.94 -10.18 27.69
C ALA A 57 54.40 -9.70 27.92
N PRO A 58 54.93 -8.60 27.32
CA PRO A 58 54.71 -7.86 26.05
C PRO A 58 56.06 -7.58 25.29
N TRP A 59 56.06 -6.82 24.17
CA TRP A 59 56.88 -5.59 23.98
C TRP A 59 56.70 -4.94 22.59
N SER A 60 56.71 -3.61 22.65
CA SER A 60 56.58 -2.58 21.62
C SER A 60 57.75 -2.44 20.63
N ARG A 61 57.49 -1.88 19.43
CA ARG A 61 58.19 -0.68 18.90
C ARG A 61 57.71 -0.28 17.49
N THR A 62 57.33 0.99 17.33
CA THR A 62 57.32 1.75 16.07
C THR A 62 58.72 2.29 15.75
N PRO A 63 58.98 2.74 14.50
CA PRO A 63 59.03 4.19 14.27
C PRO A 63 58.50 4.67 12.89
N LYS A 64 58.32 6.00 12.80
CA LYS A 64 57.83 6.84 11.69
C LYS A 64 58.96 7.51 10.87
N PHE A 65 58.57 8.20 9.77
CA PHE A 65 59.16 9.42 9.12
C PHE A 65 60.29 9.20 8.07
N GLN A 66 60.47 9.89 6.93
CA GLN A 66 60.11 11.19 6.26
C GLN A 66 60.17 10.96 4.70
N GLY A 67 59.40 11.56 3.75
CA GLY A 67 59.36 12.95 3.20
C GLY A 67 60.46 13.24 2.11
N PRO A 68 60.41 14.28 1.22
CA PRO A 68 59.32 14.94 0.45
C PRO A 68 59.72 15.45 -1.00
N ARG A 69 58.80 16.17 -1.70
CA ARG A 69 58.95 17.31 -2.69
C ARG A 69 58.82 17.16 -4.24
N THR A 70 57.76 17.84 -4.76
CA THR A 70 57.63 18.86 -5.86
C THR A 70 58.00 18.59 -7.34
N SER A 71 57.06 18.86 -8.27
CA SER A 71 57.08 20.00 -9.26
C SER A 71 56.02 19.85 -10.39
N ARG A 72 55.47 20.99 -10.87
CA ARG A 72 54.66 21.18 -12.10
C ARG A 72 55.59 21.34 -13.32
N PRO A 73 55.16 21.06 -14.58
CA PRO A 73 54.63 22.12 -15.47
C PRO A 73 53.55 21.72 -16.51
N SER A 74 53.11 22.76 -17.22
CA SER A 74 52.10 23.06 -18.28
C SER A 74 51.85 22.16 -19.52
N THR A 75 50.59 22.23 -19.98
CA THR A 75 49.90 22.10 -21.32
C THR A 75 50.73 22.01 -22.63
N PRO A 76 50.24 21.33 -23.72
CA PRO A 76 49.14 21.82 -24.60
C PRO A 76 48.12 20.77 -25.15
N ILE A 77 47.02 21.31 -25.71
CA ILE A 77 45.82 20.69 -26.34
C ILE A 77 46.11 20.37 -27.85
N PRO A 78 45.35 19.48 -28.56
CA PRO A 78 44.21 19.97 -29.37
C PRO A 78 42.95 19.06 -29.47
N ASN A 79 41.78 19.74 -29.47
CA ASN A 79 40.48 19.54 -30.18
C ASN A 79 39.74 18.19 -30.07
N ILE A 80 38.57 18.07 -29.42
CA ILE A 80 37.25 18.73 -29.60
C ILE A 80 36.64 18.53 -31.00
N PHE A 81 35.69 17.60 -31.08
CA PHE A 81 34.49 17.69 -31.93
C PHE A 81 33.28 17.42 -31.05
N THR A 82 32.53 18.49 -30.74
CA THR A 82 31.18 18.43 -30.15
C THR A 82 30.16 18.25 -31.27
N PRO A 83 29.17 17.35 -31.16
CA PRO A 83 27.92 17.47 -31.91
C PRO A 83 27.06 18.55 -31.24
N ARG A 84 26.67 19.57 -31.99
CA ARG A 84 25.63 20.52 -31.57
C ARG A 84 24.26 19.81 -31.57
N PRO A 85 23.41 19.99 -30.55
CA PRO A 85 21.98 19.72 -30.68
C PRO A 85 21.33 20.88 -31.44
N GLY A 86 20.70 20.56 -32.57
CA GLY A 86 19.83 21.49 -33.31
C GLY A 86 18.52 21.76 -32.55
N PRO A 87 17.86 22.91 -32.81
CA PRO A 87 16.63 23.28 -32.12
C PRO A 87 15.45 22.40 -32.56
N PRO A 88 14.43 22.18 -31.70
CA PRO A 88 13.28 21.38 -32.06
C PRO A 88 12.38 22.15 -33.03
N GLU A 89 12.24 21.64 -34.26
CA GLU A 89 11.22 22.09 -35.21
C GLU A 89 9.83 21.61 -34.76
N SER A 90 8.98 22.58 -34.49
CA SER A 90 7.55 22.42 -34.27
C SER A 90 6.83 22.11 -35.58
N LEU A 91 6.28 20.91 -35.73
CA LEU A 91 5.28 20.63 -36.77
C LEU A 91 3.90 20.51 -36.12
N THR A 92 3.23 21.66 -36.03
CA THR A 92 1.77 21.73 -35.85
C THR A 92 1.13 21.90 -37.24
N PRO A 93 0.14 21.08 -37.63
CA PRO A 93 -0.69 21.43 -38.77
C PRO A 93 -1.68 22.52 -38.35
N ARG A 94 -1.45 23.75 -38.84
CA ARG A 94 -2.44 24.83 -38.84
C ARG A 94 -3.51 24.53 -39.87
N ILE A 95 -4.77 24.44 -39.44
CA ILE A 95 -5.95 24.64 -40.30
C ILE A 95 -6.49 26.05 -40.00
N PRO A 96 -6.89 26.87 -41.01
CA PRO A 96 -7.19 28.29 -40.82
C PRO A 96 -8.60 28.54 -40.28
N TRP A 97 -8.73 29.59 -39.48
CA TRP A 97 -10.00 30.17 -39.02
C TRP A 97 -10.66 31.07 -40.10
N SER A 98 -11.98 30.96 -40.22
CA SER A 98 -12.96 32.05 -40.43
C SER A 98 -14.35 31.45 -40.12
N SER A 99 -15.31 32.06 -39.43
CA SER A 99 -15.83 33.43 -39.41
C SER A 99 -16.74 33.59 -38.16
N THR A 100 -16.53 34.62 -37.33
CA THR A 100 -17.37 35.83 -37.19
C THR A 100 -18.58 35.70 -36.23
N PHE A 101 -18.49 36.48 -35.14
CA PHE A 101 -19.45 36.85 -34.08
C PHE A 101 -20.82 37.36 -34.57
N PRO A 102 -21.91 37.33 -33.76
CA PRO A 102 -22.12 38.32 -32.68
C PRO A 102 -22.81 37.86 -31.38
N ALA A 103 -22.39 38.44 -30.27
CA ALA A 103 -23.23 38.81 -29.11
C ALA A 103 -23.49 40.34 -29.21
N PRO A 104 -24.51 40.98 -28.59
CA PRO A 104 -24.78 40.89 -27.13
C PRO A 104 -26.25 41.10 -26.68
N ALA A 105 -26.56 40.84 -25.39
CA ALA A 105 -27.44 41.70 -24.59
C ALA A 105 -27.44 41.32 -23.10
N THR A 106 -27.15 42.32 -22.26
CA THR A 106 -27.30 42.39 -20.80
C THR A 106 -28.68 42.97 -20.44
N LEU A 107 -29.32 42.52 -19.34
CA LEU A 107 -30.29 43.33 -18.58
C LEU A 107 -30.49 42.82 -17.14
N THR A 108 -29.97 43.62 -16.20
CA THR A 108 -30.52 44.15 -14.92
C THR A 108 -31.65 43.47 -14.11
N SER A 109 -31.66 43.89 -12.84
CA SER A 109 -32.24 43.37 -11.59
C SER A 109 -33.65 43.83 -11.16
N ARG A 110 -34.32 42.96 -10.33
CA ARG A 110 -35.23 43.19 -9.15
C ARG A 110 -36.67 43.75 -9.36
N PRO A 111 -37.61 43.71 -8.35
CA PRO A 111 -38.03 42.67 -7.37
C PRO A 111 -39.58 42.62 -7.05
N GLY A 112 -40.04 41.70 -6.16
CA GLY A 112 -41.32 41.75 -5.39
C GLY A 112 -42.46 40.82 -5.87
N ALA A 113 -43.38 40.24 -5.08
CA ALA A 113 -43.74 40.36 -3.66
C ALA A 113 -44.68 39.19 -3.22
N GLN A 114 -44.59 38.84 -1.92
CA GLN A 114 -45.61 38.51 -0.88
C GLN A 114 -46.86 37.62 -1.15
N THR A 115 -47.11 36.66 -0.23
CA THR A 115 -48.26 36.56 0.74
C THR A 115 -48.18 35.22 1.53
N THR A 116 -47.87 35.18 2.85
CA THR A 116 -48.77 35.08 4.06
C THR A 116 -49.69 33.83 4.10
N SER A 117 -49.97 33.06 5.16
CA SER A 117 -49.64 32.99 6.61
C SER A 117 -50.43 31.81 7.27
N VAL A 118 -49.77 30.86 7.98
CA VAL A 118 -49.91 30.37 9.41
C VAL A 118 -51.30 30.52 10.15
N PRO A 119 -51.71 29.76 11.21
CA PRO A 119 -51.67 28.31 11.63
C PRO A 119 -52.96 27.80 12.39
N ARG A 120 -52.80 26.75 13.25
CA ARG A 120 -53.56 26.24 14.45
C ARG A 120 -54.47 25.02 14.19
N THR A 121 -54.56 23.94 15.01
CA THR A 121 -54.54 23.77 16.48
C THR A 121 -54.30 22.28 16.88
N THR A 122 -54.00 22.03 18.16
CA THR A 122 -53.56 20.76 18.80
C THR A 122 -54.64 19.93 19.54
N ARG A 123 -54.50 18.57 19.45
CA ARG A 123 -54.70 17.47 20.46
C ARG A 123 -56.11 17.09 20.99
N PRO A 124 -56.36 15.90 21.62
CA PRO A 124 -55.57 14.63 21.73
C PRO A 124 -56.38 13.31 21.53
N GLY A 125 -55.69 12.16 21.39
CA GLY A 125 -56.26 10.82 21.57
C GLY A 125 -55.24 9.67 21.43
N THR A 126 -55.10 8.83 22.46
CA THR A 126 -54.30 7.58 22.56
C THR A 126 -55.26 6.41 22.85
N PRO A 127 -54.84 5.13 22.78
CA PRO A 127 -54.01 4.43 21.78
C PRO A 127 -54.73 3.16 21.23
N ALA A 128 -54.38 2.70 20.03
CA ALA A 128 -54.75 1.35 19.57
C ALA A 128 -53.55 0.65 18.93
N PHE A 129 -53.20 -0.50 19.50
CA PHE A 129 -52.21 -1.45 19.00
C PHE A 129 -52.51 -1.86 17.55
N ARG A 130 -51.54 -1.70 16.65
CA ARG A 130 -51.49 -2.40 15.36
C ARG A 130 -50.06 -2.83 15.02
N THR A 131 -50.01 -4.05 14.49
CA THR A 131 -48.89 -4.91 14.09
C THR A 131 -47.96 -4.28 13.03
N PRO A 132 -46.72 -4.78 12.87
CA PRO A 132 -45.74 -4.22 11.94
C PRO A 132 -46.19 -4.39 10.49
N HIS A 133 -46.27 -3.28 9.76
CA HIS A 133 -46.53 -3.26 8.34
C HIS A 133 -45.30 -3.74 7.56
N THR A 134 -45.56 -4.70 6.70
CA THR A 134 -44.70 -5.22 5.63
C THR A 134 -44.23 -4.07 4.74
N LEU A 135 -42.92 -3.90 4.61
CA LEU A 135 -42.30 -2.96 3.67
C LEU A 135 -42.64 -3.39 2.23
N THR A 136 -43.36 -2.53 1.52
CA THR A 136 -43.56 -2.62 0.07
C THR A 136 -42.22 -2.41 -0.65
N PRO A 137 -41.89 -3.23 -1.67
CA PRO A 137 -40.71 -3.00 -2.50
C PRO A 137 -40.87 -1.73 -3.34
N MET A 138 -39.75 -1.00 -3.49
CA MET A 138 -39.62 0.12 -4.42
C MET A 138 -39.91 -0.32 -5.87
N PRO A 139 -40.41 0.57 -6.76
CA PRO A 139 -40.81 0.19 -8.11
C PRO A 139 -39.61 -0.26 -8.93
N GLY A 140 -39.76 -1.43 -9.55
CA GLY A 140 -38.70 -2.15 -10.23
C GLY A 140 -38.07 -1.40 -11.39
N GLU A 141 -36.76 -1.56 -11.50
CA GLU A 141 -36.02 -1.40 -12.74
C GLU A 141 -36.75 -2.14 -13.87
N SER A 142 -36.93 -1.46 -14.98
CA SER A 142 -37.59 -2.04 -16.14
C SER A 142 -36.79 -3.27 -16.61
N LYS A 143 -37.48 -4.38 -16.93
CA LYS A 143 -36.86 -5.58 -17.53
C LYS A 143 -36.15 -5.29 -18.87
N GLU A 144 -36.31 -4.08 -19.42
CA GLU A 144 -35.61 -3.59 -20.61
C GLU A 144 -34.22 -2.98 -20.29
N GLU A 145 -34.01 -2.35 -19.13
CA GLU A 145 -32.69 -1.85 -18.73
C GLU A 145 -31.74 -2.99 -18.32
N ALA A 146 -32.26 -4.04 -17.69
CA ALA A 146 -31.50 -5.27 -17.41
C ALA A 146 -31.10 -6.04 -18.69
N LYS A 147 -31.75 -5.77 -19.84
CA LYS A 147 -31.43 -6.37 -21.14
C LYS A 147 -30.27 -5.69 -21.88
N LYS A 148 -29.80 -4.52 -21.42
CA LYS A 148 -28.74 -3.73 -22.06
C LYS A 148 -27.36 -3.83 -21.41
N LYS A 149 -27.24 -4.38 -20.20
CA LYS A 149 -25.93 -4.61 -19.59
C LYS A 149 -25.34 -5.90 -20.17
N GLY A 150 -24.13 -5.79 -20.75
CA GLY A 150 -23.32 -6.94 -21.15
C GLY A 150 -23.01 -7.84 -19.97
N CYS A 151 -22.44 -9.02 -20.22
CA CYS A 151 -22.00 -9.85 -19.11
C CYS A 151 -20.72 -9.29 -18.48
N PRO A 152 -20.52 -9.47 -17.16
CA PRO A 152 -19.27 -9.07 -16.53
C PRO A 152 -18.10 -9.91 -17.05
N PRO A 153 -16.87 -9.47 -16.82
CA PRO A 153 -15.68 -10.29 -17.01
C PRO A 153 -15.76 -11.59 -16.20
N LEU A 154 -15.18 -12.64 -16.76
CA LEU A 154 -15.17 -13.97 -16.18
C LEU A 154 -14.12 -14.07 -15.07
N GLY A 155 -13.13 -13.18 -15.07
CA GLY A 155 -12.11 -13.04 -14.03
C GLY A 155 -10.80 -13.75 -14.39
N LEU A 156 -10.33 -13.51 -15.62
CA LEU A 156 -9.01 -13.98 -16.07
C LEU A 156 -7.92 -13.15 -15.39
N GLU A 157 -8.08 -11.83 -15.31
CA GLU A 157 -7.17 -10.93 -14.59
C GLU A 157 -7.24 -11.12 -13.07
N SER A 158 -8.46 -11.19 -12.51
CA SER A 158 -8.69 -11.38 -11.06
C SER A 158 -8.38 -12.78 -10.53
N LEU A 159 -7.91 -13.69 -11.40
CA LEU A 159 -7.55 -15.08 -11.10
C LEU A 159 -8.71 -15.99 -10.65
N ARG A 160 -9.96 -15.57 -10.85
CA ARG A 160 -11.14 -16.42 -10.61
C ARG A 160 -11.20 -17.60 -11.57
N VAL A 161 -10.72 -17.42 -12.79
CA VAL A 161 -10.49 -18.51 -13.74
C VAL A 161 -9.16 -19.18 -13.39
N SER A 162 -9.16 -20.47 -13.05
CA SER A 162 -7.95 -21.21 -12.70
C SER A 162 -7.10 -21.54 -13.93
N ASP A 163 -5.82 -21.91 -13.74
CA ASP A 163 -4.92 -22.22 -14.86
C ASP A 163 -5.37 -23.48 -15.62
N GLU A 164 -6.04 -24.43 -14.96
CA GLU A 164 -6.58 -25.65 -15.59
C GLU A 164 -7.73 -25.36 -16.56
N GLN A 165 -8.37 -24.19 -16.45
CA GLN A 165 -9.41 -23.75 -17.36
C GLN A 165 -8.84 -23.19 -18.67
N PHE A 166 -7.51 -23.02 -18.77
CA PHE A 166 -6.83 -22.57 -19.99
C PHE A 166 -6.26 -23.73 -20.79
N GLN A 167 -6.40 -23.66 -22.11
CA GLN A 167 -5.71 -24.54 -23.05
C GLN A 167 -5.24 -23.73 -24.25
N ALA A 168 -4.21 -24.19 -24.94
CA ALA A 168 -3.76 -23.59 -26.19
C ALA A 168 -3.38 -24.68 -27.21
N SER A 169 -3.33 -24.29 -28.48
CA SER A 169 -2.85 -25.14 -29.58
C SER A 169 -1.39 -25.56 -29.40
N SER A 170 -0.57 -24.59 -29.01
CA SER A 170 0.87 -24.68 -28.80
C SER A 170 1.31 -23.55 -27.87
N SER A 171 2.56 -23.59 -27.40
CA SER A 171 3.15 -22.50 -26.60
C SER A 171 4.66 -22.48 -26.83
N GLN A 172 5.20 -21.31 -27.16
CA GLN A 172 6.62 -21.16 -27.50
C GLN A 172 7.55 -21.55 -26.34
N SER A 173 7.13 -21.31 -25.10
CA SER A 173 7.81 -21.69 -23.87
C SER A 173 6.77 -21.86 -22.76
N TYR A 174 7.19 -22.36 -21.60
CA TYR A 174 6.31 -22.38 -20.43
C TYR A 174 5.91 -20.96 -20.00
N GLY A 175 6.85 -20.00 -19.96
CA GLY A 175 6.57 -18.60 -19.63
C GLY A 175 5.67 -17.88 -20.63
N LEU A 176 5.46 -18.45 -21.82
CA LEU A 176 4.52 -17.99 -22.85
C LEU A 176 3.30 -18.92 -23.00
N GLY A 177 2.99 -19.70 -21.97
CA GLY A 177 1.91 -20.68 -21.95
C GLY A 177 0.51 -20.07 -21.85
N ALA A 178 -0.52 -20.90 -22.03
CA ALA A 178 -1.92 -20.47 -21.98
C ALA A 178 -2.31 -19.75 -20.67
N HIS A 179 -1.73 -20.18 -19.54
CA HIS A 179 -1.93 -19.58 -18.20
C HIS A 179 -1.42 -18.13 -18.07
N ARG A 180 -0.63 -17.68 -19.04
CA ARG A 180 -0.09 -16.31 -19.15
C ARG A 180 -0.90 -15.45 -20.13
N GLY A 181 -1.90 -16.02 -20.80
CA GLY A 181 -2.81 -15.30 -21.69
C GLY A 181 -3.87 -14.46 -20.99
N ARG A 182 -3.62 -13.98 -19.76
CA ARG A 182 -4.58 -13.22 -18.93
C ARG A 182 -4.40 -11.72 -19.17
N LEU A 183 -5.49 -10.97 -19.18
CA LEU A 183 -5.44 -9.51 -19.29
C LEU A 183 -4.56 -8.91 -18.18
N ASN A 184 -3.81 -7.85 -18.53
CA ASN A 184 -2.95 -7.09 -17.64
C ASN A 184 -1.85 -7.87 -16.89
N ILE A 185 -1.60 -9.15 -17.21
CA ILE A 185 -0.47 -9.88 -16.61
C ILE A 185 0.85 -9.17 -16.93
N GLN A 186 1.73 -9.06 -15.93
CA GLN A 186 3.05 -8.44 -16.05
C GLN A 186 4.13 -9.50 -16.29
N SER A 187 5.15 -9.14 -17.06
CA SER A 187 6.32 -9.98 -17.28
C SER A 187 7.35 -9.84 -16.16
N GLY A 188 8.21 -10.85 -16.02
CA GLY A 188 9.49 -10.71 -15.34
C GLY A 188 10.43 -9.72 -16.04
N LEU A 189 11.61 -9.50 -15.45
CA LEU A 189 12.64 -8.60 -15.98
C LEU A 189 13.44 -9.24 -17.14
N GLU A 190 13.49 -10.56 -17.21
CA GLU A 190 14.29 -11.32 -18.19
C GLU A 190 13.37 -11.92 -19.28
N ASP A 191 13.78 -11.86 -20.56
CA ASP A 191 13.04 -12.49 -21.66
C ASP A 191 13.32 -13.99 -21.70
N GLY A 192 12.27 -14.80 -21.86
CA GLY A 192 12.38 -16.26 -21.94
C GLY A 192 12.52 -16.95 -20.58
N ASP A 193 12.21 -16.24 -19.49
CA ASP A 193 12.06 -16.82 -18.16
C ASP A 193 10.71 -17.57 -18.03
N LEU A 194 10.36 -17.96 -16.79
CA LEU A 194 9.09 -18.64 -16.52
C LEU A 194 7.89 -17.68 -16.48
N PHE A 195 8.11 -16.38 -16.65
CA PHE A 195 7.15 -15.32 -16.35
C PHE A 195 7.07 -14.28 -17.48
N ASP A 196 7.08 -14.70 -18.74
CA ASP A 196 6.82 -13.78 -19.86
C ASP A 196 5.36 -13.26 -19.85
N GLY A 197 5.11 -12.06 -20.40
CA GLY A 197 3.85 -11.32 -20.21
C GLY A 197 2.73 -11.58 -21.23
N ALA A 198 2.57 -12.79 -21.77
CA ALA A 198 1.43 -13.19 -22.61
C ALA A 198 1.41 -14.70 -22.88
N TRP A 199 0.34 -15.20 -23.52
CA TRP A 199 0.42 -16.44 -24.30
C TRP A 199 0.96 -16.15 -25.70
N CYS A 200 1.92 -16.95 -26.17
CA CYS A 200 2.41 -16.94 -27.54
C CYS A 200 2.51 -18.37 -28.08
N PRO A 201 1.95 -18.67 -29.27
CA PRO A 201 2.04 -19.99 -29.89
C PRO A 201 3.46 -20.28 -30.42
N GLU A 202 3.74 -21.55 -30.73
CA GLU A 202 4.96 -21.93 -31.44
C GLU A 202 5.00 -21.30 -32.85
N PRO A 203 6.17 -20.87 -33.34
CA PRO A 203 6.30 -20.27 -34.68
C PRO A 203 5.82 -21.16 -35.83
N GLU A 204 5.85 -22.48 -35.64
CA GLU A 204 5.42 -23.50 -36.61
C GLU A 204 3.91 -23.78 -36.58
N ASP A 205 3.16 -23.19 -35.65
CA ASP A 205 1.72 -23.38 -35.53
C ASP A 205 0.96 -22.50 -36.53
N ASP A 206 0.58 -23.09 -37.66
CA ASP A 206 -0.19 -22.42 -38.72
C ASP A 206 -1.63 -22.06 -38.32
N ARG A 207 -2.15 -22.61 -37.21
CA ARG A 207 -3.55 -22.41 -36.77
C ARG A 207 -3.62 -22.24 -35.25
N PRO A 208 -3.01 -21.17 -34.72
CA PRO A 208 -2.90 -20.98 -33.29
C PRO A 208 -4.26 -20.69 -32.66
N TRP A 209 -4.48 -21.17 -31.44
CA TRP A 209 -5.67 -20.82 -30.66
C TRP A 209 -5.40 -20.82 -29.15
N LEU A 210 -6.08 -19.91 -28.45
CA LEU A 210 -6.18 -19.87 -26.99
C LEU A 210 -7.63 -20.18 -26.59
N GLN A 211 -7.81 -21.08 -25.63
CA GLN A 211 -9.11 -21.58 -25.18
C GLN A 211 -9.31 -21.32 -23.69
N VAL A 212 -10.54 -20.97 -23.33
CA VAL A 212 -11.00 -20.83 -21.94
C VAL A 212 -12.23 -21.71 -21.73
N ASP A 213 -12.21 -22.52 -20.68
CA ASP A 213 -13.37 -23.25 -20.14
C ASP A 213 -14.08 -22.40 -19.09
N ALA A 214 -15.35 -22.03 -19.31
CA ALA A 214 -16.15 -21.31 -18.32
C ALA A 214 -16.60 -22.21 -17.14
N GLY A 215 -16.20 -23.49 -17.11
CA GLY A 215 -16.52 -24.50 -16.10
C GLY A 215 -17.93 -25.08 -16.26
N ARG A 216 -18.89 -24.25 -16.68
CA ARG A 216 -20.27 -24.60 -17.01
C ARG A 216 -20.76 -23.77 -18.19
N THR A 217 -21.96 -24.09 -18.68
CA THR A 217 -22.59 -23.32 -19.76
C THR A 217 -22.69 -21.85 -19.36
N ALA A 218 -22.20 -20.97 -20.21
CA ALA A 218 -22.16 -19.54 -20.04
C ALA A 218 -22.71 -18.83 -21.27
N ARG A 219 -23.23 -17.63 -21.07
CA ARG A 219 -23.59 -16.71 -22.14
C ARG A 219 -22.45 -15.73 -22.37
N PHE A 220 -21.69 -15.92 -23.43
CA PHE A 220 -20.59 -15.06 -23.86
C PHE A 220 -21.12 -13.84 -24.62
N THR A 221 -20.60 -12.67 -24.31
CA THR A 221 -21.04 -11.38 -24.92
C THR A 221 -19.93 -10.60 -25.59
N GLY A 222 -18.67 -10.91 -25.30
CA GLY A 222 -17.52 -10.29 -25.92
C GLY A 222 -16.22 -10.77 -25.30
N VAL A 223 -15.12 -10.23 -25.79
CA VAL A 223 -13.77 -10.43 -25.24
C VAL A 223 -13.00 -9.12 -25.26
N ILE A 224 -11.96 -9.07 -24.43
CA ILE A 224 -11.03 -7.95 -24.35
C ILE A 224 -9.64 -8.51 -24.59
N THR A 225 -8.91 -7.93 -25.53
CA THR A 225 -7.56 -8.39 -25.91
C THR A 225 -6.51 -7.34 -25.63
N GLN A 226 -5.30 -7.78 -25.36
CA GLN A 226 -4.11 -6.96 -25.12
C GLN A 226 -2.88 -7.67 -25.70
N GLY A 227 -1.84 -6.93 -26.12
CA GLY A 227 -0.60 -7.53 -26.65
C GLY A 227 0.32 -8.04 -25.54
N ARG A 228 1.56 -8.46 -25.86
CA ARG A 228 2.52 -8.99 -24.88
C ARG A 228 3.14 -7.89 -24.02
N ASN A 229 3.08 -8.03 -22.70
CA ASN A 229 3.91 -7.21 -21.82
C ASN A 229 5.35 -7.75 -21.85
N SER A 230 6.28 -6.90 -22.25
CA SER A 230 7.72 -7.18 -22.26
C SER A 230 8.48 -5.87 -22.44
N ILE A 231 9.61 -5.72 -21.73
CA ILE A 231 10.55 -4.62 -21.99
C ILE A 231 11.46 -4.88 -23.20
N TRP A 232 11.50 -6.13 -23.67
CA TRP A 232 12.44 -6.59 -24.70
C TRP A 232 11.78 -6.78 -26.06
N ARG A 233 10.46 -7.08 -26.10
CA ARG A 233 9.74 -7.43 -27.33
C ARG A 233 8.41 -6.72 -27.48
N TYR A 234 8.02 -6.57 -28.75
CA TYR A 234 6.78 -5.93 -29.17
C TYR A 234 5.99 -6.94 -29.99
N ASP A 235 5.06 -7.64 -29.35
CA ASP A 235 4.27 -8.70 -30.00
C ASP A 235 2.79 -8.51 -29.69
N TRP A 236 1.93 -8.48 -30.70
CA TRP A 236 0.47 -8.43 -30.51
C TRP A 236 -0.30 -8.92 -31.74
N VAL A 237 -1.48 -9.48 -31.48
CA VAL A 237 -2.45 -9.89 -32.49
C VAL A 237 -3.25 -8.68 -33.00
N THR A 238 -3.32 -8.50 -34.32
CA THR A 238 -4.01 -7.39 -34.99
C THR A 238 -5.40 -7.77 -35.51
N SER A 239 -5.68 -9.06 -35.73
CA SER A 239 -7.03 -9.56 -35.97
C SER A 239 -7.19 -11.02 -35.56
N TYR A 240 -8.41 -11.41 -35.16
CA TYR A 240 -8.71 -12.76 -34.71
C TYR A 240 -10.16 -13.17 -35.02
N LYS A 241 -10.42 -14.48 -34.99
CA LYS A 241 -11.77 -15.06 -34.99
C LYS A 241 -12.09 -15.65 -33.63
N VAL A 242 -13.38 -15.83 -33.34
CA VAL A 242 -13.86 -16.45 -32.10
C VAL A 242 -14.75 -17.64 -32.42
N GLN A 243 -14.50 -18.77 -31.75
CA GLN A 243 -15.27 -19.99 -31.83
C GLN A 243 -15.75 -20.45 -30.45
N PHE A 244 -16.81 -21.25 -30.45
CA PHE A 244 -17.46 -21.77 -29.25
C PHE A 244 -17.69 -23.27 -29.36
N SER A 245 -17.74 -23.95 -28.21
CA SER A 245 -18.05 -25.37 -28.13
C SER A 245 -18.74 -25.73 -26.81
N ASN A 246 -19.49 -26.83 -26.83
CA ASN A 246 -20.05 -27.47 -25.62
C ASN A 246 -19.31 -28.73 -25.19
N ASP A 247 -18.53 -29.34 -26.10
CA ASP A 247 -17.95 -30.68 -25.93
C ASP A 247 -16.46 -30.74 -26.30
N THR A 248 -15.84 -29.62 -26.69
CA THR A 248 -14.47 -29.48 -27.22
C THR A 248 -14.20 -30.18 -28.56
N LEU A 249 -15.19 -30.88 -29.13
CA LEU A 249 -15.08 -31.63 -30.38
C LEU A 249 -15.70 -30.85 -31.54
N THR A 250 -16.90 -30.31 -31.33
CA THR A 250 -17.66 -29.55 -32.33
C THR A 250 -17.56 -28.06 -32.04
N TRP A 251 -17.10 -27.30 -33.03
CA TRP A 251 -16.85 -25.86 -32.91
C TRP A 251 -17.68 -25.08 -33.92
N TRP A 252 -18.26 -23.97 -33.47
CA TRP A 252 -18.94 -23.01 -34.35
C TRP A 252 -18.40 -21.60 -34.11
N GLY A 253 -18.25 -20.84 -35.20
CA GLY A 253 -17.76 -19.46 -35.16
C GLY A 253 -18.87 -18.43 -34.98
N THR A 254 -18.48 -17.23 -34.56
CA THR A 254 -19.35 -16.05 -34.64
C THR A 254 -19.54 -15.68 -36.11
N LYS A 255 -20.78 -15.40 -36.53
CA LYS A 255 -21.09 -15.04 -37.92
C LYS A 255 -21.54 -13.60 -38.01
N ASN A 256 -20.98 -12.87 -38.97
CA ASN A 256 -21.39 -11.51 -39.26
C ASN A 256 -22.83 -11.50 -39.82
N ARG A 257 -23.71 -10.71 -39.21
CA ARG A 257 -25.14 -10.66 -39.55
C ARG A 257 -25.41 -10.23 -41.00
N SER A 258 -24.54 -9.40 -41.57
CA SER A 258 -24.73 -8.83 -42.91
C SER A 258 -24.17 -9.73 -44.01
N SER A 259 -23.07 -10.44 -43.77
CA SER A 259 -22.40 -11.28 -44.78
C SER A 259 -22.65 -12.77 -44.62
N GLY A 260 -23.05 -13.24 -43.44
CA GLY A 260 -23.20 -14.67 -43.12
C GLY A 260 -21.89 -15.46 -43.02
N LEU A 261 -20.75 -14.78 -43.21
CA LEU A 261 -19.39 -15.32 -43.09
C LEU A 261 -18.89 -15.25 -41.64
N ASP A 262 -17.82 -15.99 -41.34
CA ASP A 262 -17.12 -15.87 -40.06
C ASP A 262 -16.75 -14.41 -39.79
N GLU A 263 -17.10 -13.93 -38.60
CA GLU A 263 -16.77 -12.61 -38.13
C GLU A 263 -15.29 -12.55 -37.74
N VAL A 264 -14.55 -11.61 -38.33
CA VAL A 264 -13.15 -11.31 -37.98
C VAL A 264 -13.15 -10.03 -37.16
N PHE A 265 -12.63 -10.10 -35.95
CA PHE A 265 -12.55 -8.97 -35.03
C PHE A 265 -11.20 -8.26 -35.18
N PRO A 266 -11.18 -6.91 -35.21
CA PRO A 266 -9.95 -6.17 -35.08
C PRO A 266 -9.37 -6.39 -33.67
N GLY A 267 -8.06 -6.59 -33.61
CA GLY A 267 -7.30 -6.75 -32.37
C GLY A 267 -6.56 -5.48 -31.97
N ASN A 268 -5.35 -5.66 -31.46
CA ASN A 268 -4.56 -4.62 -30.85
C ASN A 268 -3.69 -3.85 -31.86
N SER A 269 -3.36 -2.61 -31.51
CA SER A 269 -2.44 -1.73 -32.23
C SER A 269 -1.08 -1.58 -31.54
N ASP A 270 -0.99 -2.01 -30.29
CA ASP A 270 0.14 -1.84 -29.39
C ASP A 270 0.05 -2.88 -28.25
N PRO A 271 1.12 -3.05 -27.46
CA PRO A 271 1.16 -4.08 -26.43
C PRO A 271 0.23 -3.85 -25.24
N ASP A 272 -0.09 -2.61 -24.90
CA ASP A 272 -0.64 -2.24 -23.58
C ASP A 272 -2.10 -1.79 -23.61
N THR A 273 -2.61 -1.33 -24.74
CA THR A 273 -3.99 -0.85 -24.86
C THR A 273 -4.95 -2.03 -24.96
N SER A 274 -5.88 -2.13 -24.01
CA SER A 274 -6.98 -3.09 -24.04
C SER A 274 -7.97 -2.75 -25.16
N VAL A 275 -8.41 -3.78 -25.90
CA VAL A 275 -9.35 -3.63 -27.02
C VAL A 275 -10.58 -4.51 -26.79
N LEU A 276 -11.75 -3.86 -26.67
CA LEU A 276 -13.04 -4.54 -26.50
C LEU A 276 -13.62 -4.97 -27.86
N ALA A 277 -13.96 -6.25 -27.97
CA ALA A 277 -14.75 -6.80 -29.08
C ALA A 277 -16.05 -7.41 -28.55
N LEU A 278 -17.17 -6.72 -28.79
CA LEU A 278 -18.50 -7.21 -28.47
C LEU A 278 -19.03 -8.10 -29.60
N PHE A 279 -19.69 -9.20 -29.24
CA PHE A 279 -20.32 -10.08 -30.21
C PHE A 279 -21.65 -9.50 -30.68
N SER A 280 -21.87 -9.53 -32.00
CA SER A 280 -23.12 -9.08 -32.62
C SER A 280 -24.35 -9.83 -32.08
N GLN A 281 -24.17 -11.09 -31.67
CA GLN A 281 -25.14 -11.87 -30.90
C GLN A 281 -24.44 -12.63 -29.77
N PRO A 282 -24.96 -12.58 -28.53
CA PRO A 282 -24.45 -13.40 -27.45
C PRO A 282 -24.48 -14.89 -27.79
N GLN A 283 -23.42 -15.61 -27.45
CA GLN A 283 -23.28 -17.04 -27.73
C GLN A 283 -23.42 -17.84 -26.43
N VAL A 284 -24.15 -18.95 -26.47
CA VAL A 284 -24.32 -19.84 -25.32
C VAL A 284 -23.49 -21.09 -25.54
N ALA A 285 -22.45 -21.27 -24.73
CA ALA A 285 -21.52 -22.38 -24.82
C ALA A 285 -20.83 -22.63 -23.49
N ARG A 286 -20.01 -23.68 -23.37
CA ARG A 286 -19.11 -23.86 -22.22
C ARG A 286 -17.70 -23.35 -22.51
N TYR A 287 -17.22 -23.58 -23.72
CA TYR A 287 -15.86 -23.25 -24.14
C TYR A 287 -15.87 -22.09 -25.14
N ILE A 288 -14.87 -21.24 -25.05
CA ILE A 288 -14.57 -20.17 -26.01
C ILE A 288 -13.12 -20.34 -26.50
N ARG A 289 -12.89 -20.11 -27.80
CA ARG A 289 -11.57 -20.07 -28.44
C ARG A 289 -11.36 -18.76 -29.17
N LEU A 290 -10.20 -18.15 -28.97
CA LEU A 290 -9.68 -17.09 -29.83
C LEU A 290 -8.67 -17.68 -30.80
N LEU A 291 -8.82 -17.34 -32.09
CA LEU A 291 -7.99 -17.81 -33.18
C LEU A 291 -7.34 -16.60 -33.85
N PRO A 292 -6.08 -16.26 -33.52
CA PRO A 292 -5.33 -15.22 -34.22
C PRO A 292 -5.35 -15.44 -35.74
N GLN A 293 -5.49 -14.35 -36.51
CA GLN A 293 -5.48 -14.37 -37.98
C GLN A 293 -4.32 -13.56 -38.53
N THR A 294 -4.07 -12.38 -37.94
CA THR A 294 -2.93 -11.52 -38.27
C THR A 294 -2.35 -10.94 -36.99
N TRP A 295 -1.06 -10.59 -37.02
CA TRP A 295 -0.32 -10.00 -35.92
C TRP A 295 0.67 -8.96 -36.47
N LEU A 296 1.44 -8.32 -35.59
CA LEU A 296 2.45 -7.34 -35.98
C LEU A 296 3.43 -7.93 -37.01
N ASP A 297 3.67 -7.18 -38.10
CA ASP A 297 4.68 -7.54 -39.11
C ASP A 297 6.08 -7.62 -38.47
N GLY A 298 6.68 -8.80 -38.49
CA GLY A 298 7.98 -9.07 -37.87
C GLY A 298 7.94 -9.42 -36.38
N GLY A 299 6.75 -9.48 -35.77
CA GLY A 299 6.53 -9.98 -34.40
C GLY A 299 5.88 -11.37 -34.37
N ALA A 300 5.36 -11.74 -33.20
CA ALA A 300 4.66 -13.00 -32.96
C ALA A 300 3.17 -12.81 -32.61
N ALA A 301 2.38 -13.88 -32.75
CA ALA A 301 0.94 -13.92 -32.47
C ALA A 301 0.63 -14.00 -30.96
N CYS A 302 1.20 -13.09 -30.18
CA CYS A 302 1.03 -13.06 -28.73
C CYS A 302 -0.24 -12.30 -28.34
N LEU A 303 -0.98 -12.82 -27.35
CA LEU A 303 -2.13 -12.12 -26.80
C LEU A 303 -2.38 -12.42 -25.32
N ARG A 304 -2.99 -11.44 -24.67
CA ARG A 304 -3.63 -11.49 -23.36
C ARG A 304 -5.14 -11.31 -23.54
N LEU A 305 -5.93 -11.93 -22.69
CA LEU A 305 -7.38 -12.09 -22.85
C LEU A 305 -8.14 -11.88 -21.53
N GLU A 306 -9.29 -11.22 -21.64
CA GLU A 306 -10.40 -11.30 -20.69
C GLU A 306 -11.69 -11.65 -21.46
N VAL A 307 -12.61 -12.37 -20.80
CA VAL A 307 -13.82 -12.92 -21.42
C VAL A 307 -15.06 -12.35 -20.72
N LEU A 308 -15.97 -11.76 -21.48
CA LEU A 308 -17.23 -11.23 -20.93
C LEU A 308 -18.32 -12.31 -20.99
N ALA A 309 -18.65 -12.92 -19.85
CA ALA A 309 -19.55 -14.07 -19.79
C ALA A 309 -20.45 -14.10 -18.54
N CYS A 310 -21.72 -14.47 -18.72
CA CYS A 310 -22.65 -14.72 -17.63
C CYS A 310 -22.81 -16.23 -17.48
N LEU A 311 -22.36 -16.78 -16.35
CA LEU A 311 -22.58 -18.18 -16.05
C LEU A 311 -24.08 -18.50 -15.94
N LEU A 312 -24.53 -19.53 -16.65
CA LEU A 312 -25.94 -19.95 -16.62
C LEU A 312 -26.19 -20.96 -15.49
N PRO A 313 -27.41 -20.99 -14.91
CA PRO A 313 -27.77 -22.00 -13.92
C PRO A 313 -27.66 -23.41 -14.51
N ASP A 314 -27.12 -24.35 -13.74
CA ASP A 314 -27.11 -25.76 -14.12
C ASP A 314 -28.56 -26.32 -14.09
N PRO A 315 -29.12 -26.76 -15.24
CA PRO A 315 -30.46 -27.31 -15.30
C PRO A 315 -30.63 -28.60 -14.48
N ASN A 316 -29.54 -29.35 -14.28
CA ASN A 316 -29.55 -30.66 -13.63
C ASN A 316 -29.15 -30.59 -12.15
N GLY A 317 -28.70 -29.42 -11.66
CA GLY A 317 -28.23 -29.23 -10.27
C GLY A 317 -27.07 -30.14 -9.88
N LEU A 318 -26.29 -30.64 -10.86
CA LEU A 318 -25.13 -31.49 -10.68
C LEU A 318 -23.94 -30.71 -10.11
N PHE A 319 -23.88 -29.42 -10.42
CA PHE A 319 -22.98 -28.47 -9.78
C PHE A 319 -23.76 -27.72 -8.71
N PRO A 320 -23.27 -27.70 -7.44
CA PRO A 320 -23.78 -26.77 -6.45
C PRO A 320 -23.82 -25.39 -7.09
N ARG A 321 -24.95 -24.68 -6.96
CA ARG A 321 -24.96 -23.25 -7.26
C ARG A 321 -23.82 -22.69 -6.42
N GLU A 322 -22.74 -22.23 -7.07
CA GLU A 322 -21.70 -21.48 -6.36
C GLU A 322 -22.48 -20.49 -5.50
N PRO A 323 -22.27 -20.50 -4.17
CA PRO A 323 -22.83 -19.43 -3.38
C PRO A 323 -22.42 -18.17 -4.13
N GLN A 324 -23.39 -17.31 -4.46
CA GLN A 324 -22.99 -15.95 -4.78
C GLN A 324 -22.27 -15.52 -3.52
N LEU A 325 -20.93 -15.58 -3.54
CA LEU A 325 -20.03 -15.24 -2.46
C LEU A 325 -20.13 -13.71 -2.36
N GLY A 326 -21.31 -13.28 -1.95
CA GLY A 326 -21.72 -11.92 -1.76
C GLY A 326 -21.77 -11.71 -0.27
N SER A 327 -21.23 -10.58 0.17
CA SER A 327 -21.34 -10.19 1.56
C SER A 327 -22.82 -10.12 1.98
N SER A 328 -23.11 -10.60 3.18
CA SER A 328 -24.42 -10.42 3.82
C SER A 328 -24.62 -9.00 4.36
N ASP A 329 -23.57 -8.17 4.36
CA ASP A 329 -23.62 -6.80 4.83
C ASP A 329 -24.41 -5.92 3.84
N PRO A 330 -25.39 -5.12 4.31
CA PRO A 330 -26.23 -4.28 3.44
C PRO A 330 -25.50 -2.99 3.03
N LEU A 331 -24.41 -3.11 2.28
CA LEU A 331 -23.53 -2.02 1.84
C LEU A 331 -23.74 -1.68 0.34
N ASP A 332 -23.31 -0.48 -0.07
CA ASP A 332 -23.34 -0.04 -1.48
C ASP A 332 -22.13 -0.58 -2.26
N PHE A 333 -22.25 -1.79 -2.84
CA PHE A 333 -21.19 -2.42 -3.65
C PHE A 333 -21.26 -1.97 -5.11
N ARG A 334 -20.43 -0.99 -5.47
CA ARG A 334 -20.21 -0.49 -6.84
C ARG A 334 -19.00 0.44 -6.85
N HIS A 335 -18.54 0.84 -8.04
CA HIS A 335 -17.51 1.87 -8.14
C HIS A 335 -18.10 3.28 -7.95
N HIS A 336 -17.50 4.06 -7.08
CA HIS A 336 -17.96 5.40 -6.74
C HIS A 336 -17.10 6.46 -7.40
N ASN A 337 -17.57 7.08 -8.48
CA ASN A 337 -16.98 8.35 -8.94
C ASN A 337 -16.97 9.42 -7.85
N TYR A 338 -16.22 10.49 -8.04
CA TYR A 338 -15.98 11.54 -7.05
C TYR A 338 -17.29 12.13 -6.49
N LYS A 339 -18.29 12.31 -7.35
CA LYS A 339 -19.62 12.79 -6.92
C LYS A 339 -20.32 11.76 -6.03
N ALA A 340 -20.34 10.49 -6.43
CA ALA A 340 -20.98 9.40 -5.69
C ALA A 340 -20.27 9.14 -4.35
N MET A 341 -18.93 9.14 -4.32
CA MET A 341 -18.11 9.02 -3.12
C MET A 341 -18.50 10.09 -2.09
N ARG A 342 -18.56 11.36 -2.53
CA ARG A 342 -18.98 12.48 -1.65
C ARG A 342 -20.41 12.32 -1.13
N GLN A 343 -21.32 11.82 -1.96
CA GLN A 343 -22.70 11.59 -1.55
C GLN A 343 -22.78 10.46 -0.50
N LEU A 344 -22.00 9.39 -0.67
CA LEU A 344 -21.91 8.29 0.29
C LEU A 344 -21.34 8.76 1.63
N MET A 345 -20.19 9.45 1.62
CA MET A 345 -19.59 9.98 2.86
C MET A 345 -20.54 10.93 3.59
N LYS A 346 -21.26 11.78 2.84
CA LYS A 346 -22.29 12.66 3.41
C LYS A 346 -23.43 11.85 4.05
N LYS A 347 -23.91 10.80 3.36
CA LYS A 347 -24.97 9.92 3.87
C LYS A 347 -24.56 9.21 5.15
N VAL A 348 -23.34 8.68 5.22
CA VAL A 348 -22.78 8.05 6.43
C VAL A 348 -22.72 9.07 7.58
N ASN A 349 -22.25 10.29 7.31
CA ASN A 349 -22.19 11.36 8.31
C ASN A 349 -23.58 11.79 8.81
N GLU A 350 -24.60 11.82 7.94
CA GLU A 350 -25.97 12.12 8.32
C GLU A 350 -26.62 10.99 9.14
N GLN A 351 -26.19 9.74 8.91
CA GLN A 351 -26.67 8.57 9.61
C GLN A 351 -26.04 8.39 11.00
N CYS A 352 -24.76 8.71 11.14
CA CYS A 352 -24.00 8.58 12.39
C CYS A 352 -23.30 9.89 12.82
N PRO A 353 -24.02 11.01 12.96
CA PRO A 353 -23.43 12.33 13.17
C PRO A 353 -22.67 12.46 14.51
N ASN A 354 -23.03 11.66 15.51
CA ASN A 354 -22.39 11.70 16.82
C ASN A 354 -20.99 11.07 16.83
N ILE A 355 -20.70 10.22 15.83
CA ILE A 355 -19.44 9.49 15.77
C ILE A 355 -18.65 9.75 14.48
N THR A 356 -19.07 10.72 13.66
CA THR A 356 -18.44 11.00 12.37
C THR A 356 -18.25 12.49 12.11
N ARG A 357 -17.19 12.82 11.39
CA ARG A 357 -16.96 14.17 10.85
C ARG A 357 -16.26 14.11 9.49
N VAL A 358 -16.91 14.64 8.46
CA VAL A 358 -16.27 14.84 7.15
C VAL A 358 -15.49 16.15 7.13
N TYR A 359 -14.21 16.10 6.77
CA TYR A 359 -13.41 17.30 6.50
C TYR A 359 -12.57 17.12 5.24
N SER A 360 -11.82 18.17 4.86
CA SER A 360 -10.92 18.11 3.71
C SER A 360 -9.53 18.62 4.08
N ILE A 361 -8.51 17.90 3.63
CA ILE A 361 -7.09 18.20 3.92
C ILE A 361 -6.45 19.13 2.87
N GLY A 362 -7.08 19.26 1.72
CA GLY A 362 -6.57 20.04 0.61
C GLY A 362 -7.37 19.80 -0.66
N LYS A 363 -6.78 20.16 -1.81
CA LYS A 363 -7.38 19.93 -3.12
C LYS A 363 -6.35 19.30 -4.06
N SER A 364 -6.84 18.48 -4.97
CA SER A 364 -6.07 17.96 -6.08
C SER A 364 -5.70 19.06 -7.07
N TYR A 365 -4.89 18.72 -8.07
CA TYR A 365 -4.54 19.64 -9.15
C TYR A 365 -5.76 20.20 -9.88
N GLN A 366 -6.80 19.39 -10.14
CA GLN A 366 -8.06 19.85 -10.75
C GLN A 366 -9.02 20.54 -9.76
N GLY A 367 -8.60 20.73 -8.50
CA GLY A 367 -9.39 21.43 -7.49
C GLY A 367 -10.41 20.55 -6.77
N LEU A 368 -10.36 19.22 -6.95
CA LEU A 368 -11.20 18.27 -6.21
C LEU A 368 -10.70 18.20 -4.76
N LYS A 369 -11.60 18.39 -3.80
CA LYS A 369 -11.25 18.28 -2.38
C LYS A 369 -10.85 16.85 -2.02
N LEU A 370 -9.72 16.70 -1.33
CA LEU A 370 -9.32 15.45 -0.69
C LEU A 370 -10.11 15.34 0.61
N TYR A 371 -11.12 14.48 0.62
CA TYR A 371 -12.04 14.31 1.73
C TYR A 371 -11.57 13.21 2.68
N VAL A 372 -11.70 13.45 3.98
CA VAL A 372 -11.41 12.48 5.04
C VAL A 372 -12.67 12.26 5.86
N MET A 373 -12.96 11.00 6.18
CA MET A 373 -13.96 10.63 7.18
C MET A 373 -13.26 10.37 8.51
N GLU A 374 -13.49 11.23 9.48
CA GLU A 374 -13.13 11.00 10.88
C GLU A 374 -14.23 10.16 11.55
N MET A 375 -13.84 9.14 12.32
CA MET A 375 -14.74 8.30 13.11
C MET A 375 -14.17 8.07 14.52
N SER A 376 -14.88 8.52 15.55
CA SER A 376 -14.56 8.43 16.99
C SER A 376 -15.84 8.74 17.79
N ASP A 377 -15.92 8.41 19.08
CA ASP A 377 -17.03 8.83 19.95
C ASP A 377 -17.04 10.34 20.25
N LYS A 378 -15.91 11.06 20.08
CA LYS A 378 -15.82 12.52 20.14
C LYS A 378 -15.18 13.12 18.89
N PRO A 379 -15.89 13.12 17.75
CA PRO A 379 -15.33 13.61 16.50
C PRO A 379 -15.06 15.12 16.57
N GLY A 380 -13.82 15.48 16.31
CA GLY A 380 -13.33 16.82 16.03
C GLY A 380 -12.24 17.31 16.98
N GLU A 381 -12.06 16.60 18.10
CA GLU A 381 -11.12 16.92 19.16
C GLU A 381 -10.23 15.70 19.41
N HIS A 382 -8.96 15.95 19.69
CA HIS A 382 -8.04 14.91 20.13
C HIS A 382 -8.21 14.71 21.64
N GLU A 383 -8.42 13.48 22.08
CA GLU A 383 -8.54 13.14 23.51
C GLU A 383 -7.21 12.62 24.08
N LEU A 384 -6.89 13.05 25.30
CA LEU A 384 -5.66 12.63 25.98
C LEU A 384 -5.61 11.10 26.13
N GLY A 385 -4.57 10.50 25.55
CA GLY A 385 -4.34 9.05 25.58
C GLY A 385 -5.11 8.26 24.52
N GLU A 386 -5.97 8.90 23.72
CA GLU A 386 -6.63 8.27 22.58
C GLU A 386 -5.70 8.30 21.35
N PRO A 387 -5.27 7.14 20.83
CA PRO A 387 -4.39 7.11 19.66
C PRO A 387 -5.14 7.49 18.38
N GLU A 388 -4.40 8.11 17.47
CA GLU A 388 -4.87 8.53 16.14
C GLU A 388 -4.37 7.54 15.08
N VAL A 389 -5.27 7.03 14.24
CA VAL A 389 -4.97 6.08 13.15
C VAL A 389 -5.48 6.61 11.84
N ARG A 390 -4.78 6.33 10.74
CA ARG A 390 -5.29 6.63 9.40
C ARG A 390 -5.20 5.46 8.42
N TYR A 391 -6.17 5.41 7.52
CA TYR A 391 -6.03 4.69 6.26
C TYR A 391 -5.99 5.68 5.10
N VAL A 392 -5.10 5.44 4.15
CA VAL A 392 -5.02 6.18 2.89
C VAL A 392 -5.23 5.21 1.73
N ALA A 393 -6.04 5.59 0.76
CA ALA A 393 -6.24 4.80 -0.45
C ALA A 393 -6.27 5.67 -1.69
N GLY A 394 -6.15 5.01 -2.85
CA GLY A 394 -6.27 5.65 -4.16
C GLY A 394 -5.22 6.74 -4.37
N MET A 395 -3.98 6.53 -3.91
CA MET A 395 -2.85 7.40 -4.28
C MET A 395 -2.43 7.17 -5.73
N HIS A 396 -2.57 5.94 -6.21
CA HIS A 396 -2.73 5.65 -7.64
C HIS A 396 -4.21 5.59 -7.97
N GLY A 397 -4.64 6.36 -8.96
CA GLY A 397 -6.07 6.50 -9.26
C GLY A 397 -6.72 5.24 -9.82
N ASN A 398 -5.97 4.40 -10.53
CA ASN A 398 -6.46 3.13 -11.08
C ASN A 398 -6.42 1.95 -10.10
N GLU A 399 -5.85 2.13 -8.91
CA GLU A 399 -5.82 1.12 -7.84
C GLU A 399 -7.08 1.30 -6.97
N ALA A 400 -8.22 0.91 -7.54
CA ALA A 400 -9.55 1.31 -7.07
C ALA A 400 -10.03 0.53 -5.83
N LEU A 401 -9.53 -0.68 -5.58
CA LEU A 401 -10.07 -1.53 -4.52
C LEU A 401 -9.96 -0.88 -3.13
N GLY A 402 -8.80 -0.31 -2.80
CA GLY A 402 -8.60 0.38 -1.52
C GLY A 402 -9.59 1.51 -1.29
N ARG A 403 -9.92 2.28 -2.34
CA ARG A 403 -10.93 3.35 -2.26
C ARG A 403 -12.29 2.79 -1.85
N GLU A 404 -12.75 1.75 -2.54
CA GLU A 404 -14.06 1.17 -2.29
C GLU A 404 -14.10 0.47 -0.91
N LEU A 405 -13.05 -0.23 -0.51
CA LEU A 405 -12.95 -0.82 0.84
C LEU A 405 -13.07 0.23 1.95
N LEU A 406 -12.47 1.41 1.79
CA LEU A 406 -12.63 2.47 2.80
C LEU A 406 -14.06 3.03 2.83
N LEU A 407 -14.73 3.19 1.69
CA LEU A 407 -16.14 3.61 1.65
C LEU A 407 -17.09 2.56 2.25
N LEU A 408 -16.79 1.28 2.06
CA LEU A 408 -17.50 0.17 2.68
C LEU A 408 -17.24 0.12 4.19
N LEU A 409 -16.01 0.32 4.63
CA LEU A 409 -15.63 0.37 6.04
C LEU A 409 -16.36 1.50 6.79
N MET A 410 -16.44 2.70 6.21
CA MET A 410 -17.20 3.82 6.80
C MET A 410 -18.67 3.47 7.03
N GLN A 411 -19.31 2.80 6.06
CA GLN A 411 -20.69 2.34 6.18
C GLN A 411 -20.81 1.25 7.25
N TYR A 412 -19.91 0.26 7.22
CA TYR A 412 -19.90 -0.86 8.15
C TYR A 412 -19.74 -0.41 9.60
N LEU A 413 -18.75 0.43 9.90
CA LEU A 413 -18.51 0.95 11.26
C LEU A 413 -19.72 1.74 11.78
N CYS A 414 -20.34 2.58 10.94
CA CYS A 414 -21.56 3.29 11.32
C CYS A 414 -22.73 2.32 11.60
N LEU A 415 -22.97 1.35 10.72
CA LEU A 415 -24.07 0.39 10.88
C LEU A 415 -23.89 -0.51 12.10
N GLU A 416 -22.69 -1.03 12.32
CA GLU A 416 -22.38 -1.90 13.46
C GLU A 416 -22.38 -1.14 14.79
N PHE A 417 -21.94 0.12 14.80
CA PHE A 417 -22.09 0.98 15.97
C PHE A 417 -23.57 1.18 16.33
N LEU A 418 -24.43 1.46 15.35
CA LEU A 418 -25.88 1.60 15.58
C LEU A 418 -26.54 0.29 16.04
N ARG A 419 -25.98 -0.86 15.68
CA ARG A 419 -26.41 -2.19 16.15
C ARG A 419 -25.90 -2.51 17.57
N GLY A 420 -24.97 -1.72 18.11
CA GLY A 420 -24.36 -1.95 19.41
C GLY A 420 -23.33 -3.09 19.40
N ASN A 421 -22.64 -3.31 18.28
CA ASN A 421 -21.57 -4.31 18.20
C ASN A 421 -20.44 -3.91 19.17
N PRO A 422 -20.09 -4.76 20.15
CA PRO A 422 -19.12 -4.41 21.19
C PRO A 422 -17.70 -4.18 20.63
N ARG A 423 -17.30 -4.90 19.58
CA ARG A 423 -15.97 -4.75 18.94
C ARG A 423 -15.84 -3.37 18.29
N VAL A 424 -16.82 -3.00 17.46
CA VAL A 424 -16.84 -1.70 16.77
C VAL A 424 -17.05 -0.54 17.74
N THR A 425 -17.92 -0.71 18.73
CA THR A 425 -18.16 0.32 19.76
C THR A 425 -16.87 0.60 20.51
N ARG A 426 -16.18 -0.44 20.99
CA ARG A 426 -14.89 -0.29 21.67
C ARG A 426 -13.83 0.37 20.79
N LEU A 427 -13.73 -0.05 19.53
CA LEU A 427 -12.80 0.52 18.57
C LEU A 427 -13.00 2.04 18.41
N LEU A 428 -14.25 2.49 18.25
CA LEU A 428 -14.57 3.91 18.06
C LEU A 428 -14.49 4.74 19.34
N THR A 429 -14.56 4.13 20.52
CA THR A 429 -14.43 4.85 21.81
C THR A 429 -13.00 4.92 22.34
N GLU A 430 -12.11 4.07 21.82
CA GLU A 430 -10.72 3.97 22.29
C GLU A 430 -9.72 4.39 21.20
N THR A 431 -10.18 4.85 20.05
CA THR A 431 -9.34 5.18 18.90
C THR A 431 -10.03 6.17 17.99
N ARG A 432 -9.27 7.15 17.51
CA ARG A 432 -9.73 8.12 16.54
C ARG A 432 -9.22 7.76 15.15
N ILE A 433 -10.17 7.39 14.29
CA ILE A 433 -9.89 6.81 12.97
C ILE A 433 -10.11 7.85 11.88
N HIS A 434 -9.15 8.00 10.98
CA HIS A 434 -9.24 8.89 9.83
C HIS A 434 -9.09 8.13 8.51
N LEU A 435 -10.13 8.16 7.68
CA LEU A 435 -10.19 7.42 6.42
C LEU A 435 -10.15 8.37 5.22
N LEU A 436 -9.06 8.33 4.45
CA LEU A 436 -8.88 9.05 3.19
C LEU A 436 -9.09 8.09 2.00
N PRO A 437 -10.31 7.99 1.42
CA PRO A 437 -10.62 7.03 0.36
C PRO A 437 -9.92 7.32 -0.97
N SER A 438 -9.46 8.55 -1.20
CA SER A 438 -8.84 8.91 -2.48
C SER A 438 -7.90 10.10 -2.31
N MET A 439 -6.60 9.80 -2.29
CA MET A 439 -5.54 10.80 -2.34
C MET A 439 -5.37 11.41 -3.74
N ASN A 440 -5.54 10.61 -4.80
CA ASN A 440 -5.51 11.01 -6.20
C ASN A 440 -6.90 10.88 -6.87
N PRO A 441 -7.86 11.77 -6.55
CA PRO A 441 -9.19 11.71 -7.17
C PRO A 441 -9.15 12.05 -8.66
N ASP A 442 -8.18 12.83 -9.13
CA ASP A 442 -8.04 13.21 -10.53
C ASP A 442 -7.68 11.99 -11.40
N GLY A 443 -6.72 11.19 -10.97
CA GLY A 443 -6.35 9.92 -11.62
C GLY A 443 -7.50 8.91 -11.60
N TYR A 444 -8.23 8.82 -10.48
CA TYR A 444 -9.38 7.92 -10.36
C TYR A 444 -10.48 8.27 -11.36
N GLU A 445 -10.81 9.56 -11.57
CA GLU A 445 -11.84 9.93 -12.55
C GLU A 445 -11.46 9.52 -13.98
N ILE A 446 -10.17 9.51 -14.33
CA ILE A 446 -9.67 9.02 -15.62
C ILE A 446 -9.90 7.50 -15.72
N ALA A 447 -9.45 6.74 -14.72
CA ALA A 447 -9.61 5.29 -14.66
C ALA A 447 -11.10 4.88 -14.65
N TYR A 448 -11.94 5.57 -13.87
CA TYR A 448 -13.37 5.35 -13.78
C TYR A 448 -14.10 5.60 -15.10
N GLN A 449 -13.71 6.63 -15.86
CA GLN A 449 -14.29 6.90 -17.18
C GLN A 449 -13.97 5.78 -18.19
N LYS A 450 -12.80 5.16 -18.07
CA LYS A 450 -12.41 4.01 -18.89
C LYS A 450 -13.20 2.75 -18.52
N GLY A 451 -13.48 2.56 -17.22
CA GLY A 451 -14.21 1.43 -16.67
C GLY A 451 -13.28 0.30 -16.20
N SER A 452 -13.76 -0.48 -15.23
CA SER A 452 -13.01 -1.58 -14.61
C SER A 452 -12.51 -2.63 -15.60
N GLU A 453 -13.24 -2.82 -16.70
CA GLU A 453 -12.98 -3.84 -17.71
C GLU A 453 -11.83 -3.45 -18.65
N LEU A 454 -11.59 -2.15 -18.84
CA LEU A 454 -10.69 -1.65 -19.89
C LEU A 454 -9.53 -0.83 -19.33
N VAL A 455 -9.57 -0.42 -18.08
CA VAL A 455 -8.45 0.30 -17.47
C VAL A 455 -7.23 -0.61 -17.42
N GLY A 456 -6.12 -0.10 -17.96
CA GLY A 456 -4.84 -0.82 -17.95
C GLY A 456 -4.01 -0.51 -16.72
N TRP A 457 -2.76 -0.98 -16.75
CA TRP A 457 -1.80 -0.83 -15.65
C TRP A 457 -1.41 0.63 -15.33
N ALA A 458 -1.50 1.51 -16.33
CA ALA A 458 -0.94 2.87 -16.30
C ALA A 458 -2.01 3.98 -16.35
N GLU A 459 -3.12 3.76 -17.06
CA GLU A 459 -4.15 4.78 -17.29
C GLU A 459 -4.84 5.16 -15.97
N GLY A 460 -4.64 6.40 -15.50
CA GLY A 460 -5.19 6.90 -14.23
C GLY A 460 -4.31 6.66 -13.00
N ARG A 461 -3.12 6.05 -13.14
CA ARG A 461 -2.16 5.88 -12.04
C ARG A 461 -1.66 7.22 -11.49
N TRP A 462 -1.08 8.03 -12.37
CA TRP A 462 -0.47 9.32 -12.00
C TRP A 462 -1.50 10.41 -11.74
N THR A 463 -1.07 11.49 -11.11
CA THR A 463 -1.85 12.74 -11.05
C THR A 463 -2.07 13.33 -12.44
N ARG A 464 -2.93 14.35 -12.55
CA ARG A 464 -3.12 15.12 -13.79
C ARG A 464 -1.82 15.75 -14.32
N GLN A 465 -0.82 15.93 -13.45
CA GLN A 465 0.50 16.47 -13.79
C GLN A 465 1.52 15.38 -14.19
N TYR A 466 1.09 14.12 -14.33
CA TYR A 466 1.96 12.96 -14.57
C TYR A 466 2.99 12.72 -13.47
N ILE A 467 2.66 13.10 -12.22
CA ILE A 467 3.47 12.84 -11.03
C ILE A 467 2.95 11.57 -10.36
N ASP A 468 3.86 10.65 -10.03
CA ASP A 468 3.55 9.47 -9.21
C ASP A 468 3.63 9.88 -7.74
N LEU A 469 2.50 9.79 -7.03
CA LEU A 469 2.43 10.28 -5.66
C LEU A 469 3.28 9.44 -4.70
N ASN A 470 3.56 8.17 -5.02
CA ASN A 470 4.42 7.31 -4.18
C ASN A 470 5.91 7.46 -4.49
N HIS A 471 6.27 8.41 -5.37
CA HIS A 471 7.65 8.85 -5.62
C HIS A 471 7.81 10.36 -5.39
N ASN A 472 6.85 10.98 -4.69
CA ASN A 472 6.78 12.44 -4.58
C ASN A 472 6.97 12.98 -3.16
N PHE A 473 7.02 12.12 -2.14
CA PHE A 473 7.40 12.54 -0.78
C PHE A 473 8.89 12.90 -0.73
N ALA A 474 9.28 13.66 0.29
CA ALA A 474 10.68 14.02 0.45
C ALA A 474 11.49 12.76 0.75
N ASP A 475 12.58 12.54 0.00
CA ASP A 475 13.59 11.56 0.37
C ASP A 475 14.29 12.04 1.66
N LEU A 476 13.99 11.34 2.75
CA LEU A 476 14.59 11.55 4.06
C LEU A 476 15.59 10.43 4.40
N ASN A 477 15.60 9.34 3.62
CA ASN A 477 16.46 8.18 3.79
C ASN A 477 17.91 8.55 3.51
N THR A 478 18.17 9.18 2.36
CA THR A 478 19.53 9.57 1.95
C THR A 478 20.26 10.42 2.99
N PRO A 479 19.74 11.59 3.43
CA PRO A 479 20.44 12.41 4.43
C PRO A 479 20.54 11.74 5.79
N PHE A 480 19.60 10.86 6.14
CA PHE A 480 19.64 10.09 7.39
C PHE A 480 20.78 9.08 7.39
N TRP A 481 20.91 8.28 6.32
CA TRP A 481 21.96 7.27 6.21
C TRP A 481 23.34 7.89 6.05
N GLU A 482 23.48 9.00 5.32
CA GLU A 482 24.73 9.78 5.28
C GLU A 482 25.15 10.21 6.70
N ALA A 483 24.21 10.74 7.49
CA ALA A 483 24.48 11.15 8.86
C ALA A 483 24.77 9.96 9.80
N GLU A 484 24.13 8.81 9.57
CA GLU A 484 24.37 7.57 10.32
C GLU A 484 25.78 7.03 10.05
N ASP A 485 26.20 6.98 8.78
CA ASP A 485 27.53 6.54 8.36
C ASP A 485 28.64 7.46 8.91
N GLU A 486 28.35 8.75 9.06
CA GLU A 486 29.24 9.73 9.71
C GLU A 486 29.21 9.69 11.26
N GLY A 487 28.38 8.83 11.87
CA GLY A 487 28.23 8.72 13.31
C GLY A 487 27.62 9.98 13.97
N LEU A 488 26.80 10.72 13.23
CA LEU A 488 26.13 11.93 13.69
C LEU A 488 24.77 11.64 14.37
N VAL A 489 24.18 10.47 14.12
CA VAL A 489 22.89 10.04 14.68
C VAL A 489 23.07 9.40 16.06
N PRO A 490 22.24 9.70 17.08
CA PRO A 490 21.14 10.67 17.11
C PRO A 490 21.55 12.08 17.60
N HIS A 491 22.81 12.29 17.99
CA HIS A 491 23.21 13.45 18.80
C HIS A 491 23.38 14.77 18.03
N LYS A 492 23.78 14.70 16.76
CA LYS A 492 23.97 15.85 15.86
C LYS A 492 22.95 15.87 14.73
N PHE A 493 22.45 14.70 14.35
CA PHE A 493 21.36 14.51 13.40
C PHE A 493 20.29 13.64 14.07
N PRO A 494 19.01 14.03 14.08
CA PRO A 494 17.99 13.29 14.79
C PRO A 494 17.71 11.92 14.12
N ASN A 495 17.21 10.94 14.89
CA ASN A 495 16.77 9.63 14.38
C ASN A 495 15.24 9.55 14.18
N HIS A 496 14.54 10.67 14.33
CA HIS A 496 13.10 10.84 14.22
C HIS A 496 12.78 12.28 13.81
N HIS A 497 11.59 12.52 13.26
CA HIS A 497 11.12 13.88 12.90
C HIS A 497 12.13 14.66 12.05
N LEU A 498 12.70 13.99 11.03
CA LEU A 498 13.71 14.60 10.17
C LEU A 498 13.14 15.83 9.47
N PRO A 499 13.84 16.98 9.48
CA PRO A 499 13.31 18.20 8.88
C PRO A 499 13.17 18.05 7.36
N LEU A 500 12.13 18.67 6.79
CA LEU A 500 11.97 18.71 5.34
C LEU A 500 13.16 19.45 4.69
N PRO A 501 13.75 18.91 3.61
CA PRO A 501 14.82 19.58 2.90
C PRO A 501 14.39 20.96 2.38
N ALA A 502 15.28 21.95 2.46
CA ALA A 502 14.95 23.34 2.10
C ALA A 502 14.48 23.49 0.65
N TYR A 503 14.97 22.66 -0.27
CA TYR A 503 14.52 22.64 -1.67
C TYR A 503 13.08 22.14 -1.82
N TYR A 504 12.63 21.24 -0.93
CA TYR A 504 11.34 20.58 -1.02
C TYR A 504 10.18 21.51 -0.67
N VAL A 505 10.44 22.48 0.23
CA VAL A 505 9.47 23.49 0.65
C VAL A 505 9.42 24.72 -0.27
N MET A 506 10.26 24.79 -1.31
CA MET A 506 10.25 25.92 -2.23
C MET A 506 8.97 25.94 -3.08
N PRO A 507 8.41 27.12 -3.42
CA PRO A 507 7.20 27.23 -4.25
C PRO A 507 7.32 26.59 -5.64
N ASN A 508 8.55 26.49 -6.17
CA ASN A 508 8.85 25.90 -7.48
C ASN A 508 9.21 24.41 -7.41
N ALA A 509 9.21 23.79 -6.23
CA ALA A 509 9.48 22.37 -6.08
C ALA A 509 8.37 21.55 -6.77
N THR A 510 8.77 20.48 -7.48
CA THR A 510 7.88 19.53 -8.16
C THR A 510 7.20 18.59 -7.17
N VAL A 511 6.45 19.18 -6.24
CA VAL A 511 5.62 18.46 -5.26
C VAL A 511 4.16 18.67 -5.65
N ALA A 512 3.41 17.58 -5.77
CA ALA A 512 2.00 17.61 -6.11
C ALA A 512 1.19 18.25 -4.97
N PRO A 513 0.10 18.97 -5.27
CA PRO A 513 -0.75 19.57 -4.24
C PRO A 513 -1.37 18.51 -3.31
N GLU A 514 -1.61 17.30 -3.80
CA GLU A 514 -2.04 16.13 -3.02
C GLU A 514 -0.99 15.74 -1.97
N THR A 515 0.28 15.62 -2.38
CA THR A 515 1.40 15.31 -1.47
C THR A 515 1.54 16.37 -0.39
N ARG A 516 1.51 17.66 -0.76
CA ARG A 516 1.57 18.75 0.23
C ARG A 516 0.41 18.69 1.23
N ALA A 517 -0.80 18.42 0.76
CA ALA A 517 -1.98 18.31 1.61
C ALA A 517 -1.87 17.13 2.61
N VAL A 518 -1.28 16.01 2.20
CA VAL A 518 -1.06 14.86 3.06
C VAL A 518 0.07 15.13 4.07
N ILE A 519 1.17 15.77 3.67
CA ILE A 519 2.25 16.16 4.60
C ILE A 519 1.70 17.12 5.67
N ASP A 520 0.97 18.17 5.26
CA ASP A 520 0.32 19.09 6.19
C ASP A 520 -0.65 18.39 7.14
N TRP A 521 -1.30 17.33 6.67
CA TRP A 521 -2.23 16.53 7.47
C TRP A 521 -1.50 15.65 8.49
N MET A 522 -0.43 14.98 8.07
CA MET A 522 0.46 14.18 8.93
C MET A 522 1.08 15.01 10.07
N GLN A 523 1.39 16.29 9.82
CA GLN A 523 1.95 17.20 10.83
C GLN A 523 0.91 17.74 11.83
N ARG A 524 -0.38 17.73 11.48
CA ARG A 524 -1.44 18.33 12.30
C ARG A 524 -2.03 17.39 13.33
N ILE A 525 -1.98 16.08 13.08
CA ILE A 525 -2.60 15.06 13.91
C ILE A 525 -1.49 14.09 14.34
N PRO A 526 -1.41 13.72 15.64
CA PRO A 526 -0.37 12.83 16.16
C PRO A 526 -0.66 11.37 15.76
N PHE A 527 -0.62 11.06 14.46
CA PHE A 527 -0.83 9.70 13.96
C PHE A 527 0.19 8.73 14.52
N VAL A 528 -0.30 7.58 15.00
CA VAL A 528 0.51 6.50 15.59
C VAL A 528 0.67 5.37 14.58
N LEU A 529 -0.43 4.97 13.94
CA LEU A 529 -0.47 3.86 12.99
C LEU A 529 -1.14 4.31 11.68
N SER A 530 -0.63 3.80 10.56
CA SER A 530 -1.21 4.04 9.24
C SER A 530 -1.03 2.84 8.33
N ALA A 531 -1.90 2.73 7.33
CA ALA A 531 -1.63 1.90 6.17
C ALA A 531 -2.12 2.60 4.90
N ASN A 532 -1.35 2.48 3.83
CA ASN A 532 -1.77 2.89 2.50
C ASN A 532 -2.15 1.68 1.65
N LEU A 533 -3.28 1.80 0.96
CA LEU A 533 -3.92 0.70 0.25
C LEU A 533 -3.71 0.84 -1.27
N HIS A 534 -3.15 -0.22 -1.85
CA HIS A 534 -2.74 -0.33 -3.24
C HIS A 534 -3.36 -1.54 -3.93
N GLY A 535 -3.11 -1.66 -5.23
CA GLY A 535 -3.47 -2.83 -6.03
C GLY A 535 -2.47 -3.08 -7.15
N GLY A 536 -2.44 -4.32 -7.60
CA GLY A 536 -1.54 -4.83 -8.64
C GLY A 536 -0.83 -6.10 -8.20
N GLU A 537 -0.68 -6.31 -6.90
CA GLU A 537 -0.15 -7.52 -6.29
C GLU A 537 -0.98 -7.95 -5.07
N LEU A 538 -0.56 -9.02 -4.40
CA LEU A 538 -1.20 -9.50 -3.18
C LEU A 538 -0.18 -9.80 -2.08
N VAL A 539 0.28 -8.74 -1.42
CA VAL A 539 1.34 -8.74 -0.41
C VAL A 539 1.22 -7.54 0.52
N VAL A 540 1.75 -7.64 1.73
CA VAL A 540 1.93 -6.50 2.63
C VAL A 540 3.42 -6.11 2.65
N SER A 541 3.70 -4.88 2.24
CA SER A 541 5.05 -4.34 2.18
C SER A 541 5.31 -3.38 3.34
N TYR A 542 6.50 -3.47 3.94
CA TYR A 542 6.88 -2.64 5.08
C TYR A 542 8.24 -1.95 4.90
N PRO A 543 8.46 -0.79 5.57
CA PRO A 543 9.68 -0.01 5.48
C PRO A 543 10.99 -0.76 5.76
N PHE A 544 12.13 -0.30 5.24
CA PHE A 544 12.23 0.80 4.28
C PHE A 544 11.88 0.35 2.85
N ASP A 545 11.31 1.26 2.07
CA ASP A 545 11.02 1.03 0.65
C ASP A 545 12.21 1.39 -0.25
N MET A 546 13.08 2.30 0.19
CA MET A 546 14.30 2.65 -0.54
C MET A 546 15.44 1.69 -0.20
N THR A 547 16.19 1.26 -1.21
CA THR A 547 17.44 0.51 -1.02
C THR A 547 18.53 1.41 -0.44
N ARG A 548 19.31 0.89 0.52
CA ARG A 548 20.43 1.66 1.10
C ARG A 548 21.54 1.87 0.06
N THR A 549 21.77 0.88 -0.79
CA THR A 549 22.78 0.94 -1.85
C THR A 549 22.23 1.63 -3.11
N PRO A 550 22.76 2.79 -3.54
CA PRO A 550 22.13 3.64 -4.59
C PRO A 550 21.95 3.02 -5.99
N TRP A 551 22.62 1.91 -6.28
CA TRP A 551 22.57 1.21 -7.58
C TRP A 551 21.91 -0.17 -7.50
N GLU A 552 21.59 -0.65 -6.31
CA GLU A 552 20.86 -1.91 -6.16
C GLU A 552 19.37 -1.66 -6.38
N ALA A 553 18.77 -2.47 -7.26
CA ALA A 553 17.33 -2.43 -7.50
C ALA A 553 16.54 -3.07 -6.35
N ARG A 554 17.15 -4.02 -5.65
CA ARG A 554 16.56 -4.82 -4.55
C ARG A 554 17.60 -5.07 -3.47
N GLU A 555 17.27 -4.74 -2.23
CA GLU A 555 18.12 -4.95 -1.05
C GLU A 555 17.26 -4.96 0.21
N LEU A 556 17.39 -5.99 1.05
CA LEU A 556 16.75 -5.99 2.37
C LEU A 556 17.28 -4.80 3.19
N THR A 557 16.43 -3.81 3.41
CA THR A 557 16.78 -2.55 4.10
C THR A 557 15.89 -2.36 5.34
N PRO A 558 16.25 -2.98 6.47
CA PRO A 558 15.39 -3.01 7.66
C PRO A 558 15.39 -1.68 8.41
N THR A 559 14.27 -1.37 9.07
CA THR A 559 14.19 -0.27 10.04
C THR A 559 14.68 -0.71 11.42
N PRO A 560 15.02 0.24 12.32
CA PRO A 560 15.26 -0.05 13.74
C PRO A 560 14.08 -0.76 14.42
N ASP A 561 12.85 -0.55 13.93
CA ASP A 561 11.63 -1.17 14.45
C ASP A 561 11.13 -2.35 13.58
N GLU A 562 12.01 -3.04 12.85
CA GLU A 562 11.66 -4.18 11.99
C GLU A 562 10.74 -5.21 12.69
N PRO A 563 10.96 -5.62 13.96
CA PRO A 563 10.06 -6.57 14.63
C PRO A 563 8.60 -6.10 14.71
N VAL A 564 8.36 -4.78 14.88
CA VAL A 564 7.02 -4.20 14.91
C VAL A 564 6.41 -4.19 13.52
N PHE A 565 7.17 -3.78 12.50
CA PHE A 565 6.68 -3.77 11.12
C PHE A 565 6.34 -5.16 10.59
N ARG A 566 7.18 -6.18 10.89
CA ARG A 566 6.88 -7.56 10.56
C ARG A 566 5.63 -8.06 11.27
N TRP A 567 5.44 -7.71 12.54
CA TRP A 567 4.23 -8.04 13.29
C TRP A 567 2.99 -7.44 12.63
N LEU A 568 2.99 -6.12 12.39
CA LEU A 568 1.88 -5.39 11.78
C LEU A 568 1.51 -5.95 10.40
N SER A 569 2.53 -6.24 9.58
CA SER A 569 2.35 -6.80 8.25
C SER A 569 1.76 -8.22 8.31
N THR A 570 2.25 -9.04 9.23
CA THR A 570 1.76 -10.42 9.45
C THR A 570 0.32 -10.41 9.96
N VAL A 571 -0.07 -9.45 10.81
CA VAL A 571 -1.44 -9.31 11.30
C VAL A 571 -2.40 -9.06 10.14
N TYR A 572 -2.08 -8.13 9.23
CA TYR A 572 -2.94 -7.87 8.08
C TYR A 572 -2.96 -9.08 7.14
N ALA A 573 -1.79 -9.57 6.73
CA ALA A 573 -1.66 -10.67 5.78
C ALA A 573 -2.31 -11.97 6.27
N GLY A 574 -2.11 -12.32 7.54
CA GLY A 574 -2.67 -13.53 8.15
C GLY A 574 -4.18 -13.46 8.41
N THR A 575 -4.77 -12.26 8.42
CA THR A 575 -6.22 -12.07 8.61
C THR A 575 -6.96 -11.93 7.27
N SER A 576 -6.27 -11.52 6.21
CA SER A 576 -6.84 -11.42 4.86
C SER A 576 -7.14 -12.81 4.30
N ARG A 577 -8.39 -13.06 3.91
CA ARG A 577 -8.78 -14.36 3.34
C ARG A 577 -8.10 -14.61 1.99
N ALA A 578 -7.90 -13.55 1.22
CA ALA A 578 -7.26 -13.63 -0.10
C ALA A 578 -5.77 -13.96 0.01
N MET A 579 -5.06 -13.35 0.97
CA MET A 579 -3.64 -13.63 1.20
C MET A 579 -3.44 -14.98 1.88
N HIS A 580 -4.30 -15.37 2.82
CA HIS A 580 -4.15 -16.64 3.54
C HIS A 580 -4.68 -17.88 2.77
N GLU A 581 -5.15 -17.72 1.54
CA GLU A 581 -5.70 -18.82 0.74
C GLU A 581 -4.60 -19.79 0.28
N PRO A 582 -4.62 -21.06 0.75
CA PRO A 582 -3.57 -22.02 0.42
C PRO A 582 -3.63 -22.45 -1.04
N GLY A 583 -2.47 -22.48 -1.71
CA GLY A 583 -2.37 -22.95 -3.10
C GLY A 583 -2.86 -21.96 -4.15
N ARG A 584 -3.09 -20.70 -3.77
CA ARG A 584 -3.35 -19.61 -4.73
C ARG A 584 -2.14 -19.41 -5.63
N ARG A 585 -2.37 -19.19 -6.94
CA ARG A 585 -1.29 -18.86 -7.88
C ARG A 585 -0.77 -17.42 -7.66
N PRO A 586 0.51 -17.15 -7.95
CA PRO A 586 1.03 -15.79 -8.02
C PRO A 586 0.24 -14.91 -9.01
N CYS A 587 0.19 -13.60 -8.73
CA CYS A 587 -0.42 -12.63 -9.65
C CYS A 587 0.38 -12.61 -10.97
N HIS A 588 1.65 -12.23 -10.88
CA HIS A 588 2.52 -12.03 -12.06
C HIS A 588 3.73 -12.95 -12.04
N SER A 589 4.82 -12.56 -11.39
CA SER A 589 6.11 -13.29 -11.42
C SER A 589 6.62 -13.72 -10.05
N GLU A 590 6.28 -12.99 -8.99
CA GLU A 590 6.81 -13.21 -7.64
C GLU A 590 5.80 -13.97 -6.78
N ASP A 591 6.26 -15.00 -6.07
CA ASP A 591 5.44 -15.81 -5.17
C ASP A 591 5.65 -15.41 -3.70
N PHE A 592 4.88 -14.43 -3.24
CA PHE A 592 4.95 -13.93 -1.87
C PHE A 592 4.45 -14.93 -0.82
N SER A 593 3.77 -16.01 -1.21
CA SER A 593 3.24 -17.00 -0.25
C SER A 593 4.34 -17.70 0.53
N GLN A 594 5.52 -17.83 -0.07
CA GLN A 594 6.72 -18.43 0.53
C GLN A 594 7.22 -17.64 1.74
N HIS A 595 6.87 -16.35 1.81
CA HIS A 595 7.26 -15.43 2.88
C HIS A 595 6.07 -14.98 3.74
N GLY A 596 4.95 -15.71 3.70
CA GLY A 596 3.75 -15.38 4.47
C GLY A 596 3.05 -14.12 3.99
N HIS A 597 3.20 -13.77 2.70
CA HIS A 597 2.62 -12.58 2.06
C HIS A 597 3.08 -11.26 2.68
N VAL A 598 4.31 -11.24 3.19
CA VAL A 598 4.94 -10.08 3.82
C VAL A 598 6.35 -9.91 3.25
N ILE A 599 6.72 -8.68 2.88
CA ILE A 599 8.04 -8.38 2.30
C ILE A 599 8.54 -6.99 2.71
N ASN A 600 9.84 -6.81 2.88
CA ASN A 600 10.42 -5.47 3.00
C ASN A 600 10.33 -4.74 1.65
N GLY A 601 9.96 -3.46 1.65
CA GLY A 601 9.76 -2.70 0.41
C GLY A 601 10.99 -2.70 -0.50
N ALA A 602 12.15 -2.37 0.04
CA ALA A 602 13.41 -2.35 -0.70
C ALA A 602 13.88 -3.74 -1.16
N GLU A 603 13.52 -4.83 -0.45
CA GLU A 603 13.77 -6.22 -0.87
C GLU A 603 12.91 -6.60 -2.09
N TRP A 604 11.72 -6.03 -2.21
CA TRP A 604 10.85 -6.20 -3.37
C TRP A 604 11.31 -5.35 -4.56
N HIS A 605 11.36 -4.04 -4.39
CA HIS A 605 11.89 -3.06 -5.34
C HIS A 605 12.09 -1.70 -4.68
N SER A 606 13.17 -1.00 -5.04
CA SER A 606 13.48 0.32 -4.48
C SER A 606 12.46 1.39 -4.88
N VAL A 607 11.82 2.05 -3.89
CA VAL A 607 10.92 3.21 -4.07
C VAL A 607 11.45 4.42 -3.32
N VAL A 608 12.09 5.33 -4.06
CA VAL A 608 12.57 6.60 -3.50
C VAL A 608 11.40 7.58 -3.36
N GLY A 609 11.29 8.22 -2.20
CA GLY A 609 10.25 9.23 -1.93
C GLY A 609 8.87 8.62 -1.70
N SER A 610 8.82 7.44 -1.06
CA SER A 610 7.58 6.77 -0.69
C SER A 610 6.89 7.43 0.50
N MET A 611 5.57 7.24 0.60
CA MET A 611 4.79 7.77 1.72
C MET A 611 5.07 7.02 3.05
N ASN A 612 5.40 5.73 2.95
CA ASN A 612 5.76 4.87 4.07
C ASN A 612 7.00 5.40 4.81
N ASP A 613 8.11 5.51 4.08
CA ASP A 613 9.41 5.93 4.62
C ASP A 613 9.31 7.35 5.16
N PHE A 614 8.58 8.22 4.46
CA PHE A 614 8.30 9.57 4.92
C PHE A 614 7.52 9.59 6.24
N SER A 615 6.47 8.76 6.37
CA SER A 615 5.66 8.69 7.61
C SER A 615 6.54 8.33 8.81
N TYR A 616 7.37 7.30 8.66
CA TYR A 616 8.25 6.81 9.73
C TYR A 616 9.37 7.80 10.07
N LEU A 617 10.01 8.41 9.06
CA LEU A 617 11.16 9.30 9.28
C LEU A 617 10.76 10.72 9.71
N HIS A 618 9.61 11.22 9.25
CA HIS A 618 9.17 12.60 9.51
C HIS A 618 8.22 12.76 10.69
N THR A 619 7.56 11.69 11.14
CA THR A 619 6.52 11.74 12.19
C THR A 619 6.67 10.60 13.21
N ASN A 620 5.69 10.43 14.11
CA ASN A 620 5.59 9.26 14.98
C ASN A 620 4.91 8.04 14.31
N CYS A 621 4.40 8.20 13.10
CA CYS A 621 3.46 7.27 12.48
C CYS A 621 4.17 6.09 11.82
N PHE A 622 3.79 4.88 12.22
CA PHE A 622 4.21 3.63 11.59
C PHE A 622 3.27 3.34 10.43
N GLU A 623 3.78 3.38 9.20
CA GLU A 623 2.99 3.12 7.99
C GLU A 623 3.47 1.88 7.24
N ILE A 624 2.52 1.07 6.76
CA ILE A 624 2.77 -0.05 5.83
C ILE A 624 1.99 0.14 4.53
N THR A 625 2.41 -0.54 3.47
CA THR A 625 1.68 -0.65 2.21
C THR A 625 0.99 -2.00 2.11
N VAL A 626 -0.29 -1.99 1.76
CA VAL A 626 -1.09 -3.20 1.54
C VAL A 626 -1.50 -3.28 0.08
N GLU A 627 -0.99 -4.28 -0.65
CA GLU A 627 -1.43 -4.64 -1.99
C GLU A 627 -2.61 -5.60 -1.90
N LEU A 628 -3.80 -5.14 -2.29
CA LEU A 628 -5.07 -5.80 -1.95
C LEU A 628 -5.54 -6.83 -2.96
N SER A 629 -5.11 -6.73 -4.23
CA SER A 629 -5.60 -7.54 -5.34
C SER A 629 -4.67 -7.50 -6.55
N CYS A 630 -4.60 -8.60 -7.30
CA CYS A 630 -3.86 -8.65 -8.57
C CYS A 630 -4.45 -7.70 -9.62
N ASP A 631 -5.77 -7.68 -9.74
CA ASP A 631 -6.51 -6.70 -10.56
C ASP A 631 -6.49 -5.35 -9.83
N LYS A 632 -5.97 -4.31 -10.50
CA LYS A 632 -5.90 -2.96 -9.92
C LYS A 632 -7.28 -2.33 -9.78
N PHE A 633 -8.20 -2.67 -10.68
CA PHE A 633 -9.54 -2.11 -10.76
C PHE A 633 -10.57 -3.23 -10.87
N PRO A 634 -10.76 -4.04 -9.81
CA PRO A 634 -11.63 -5.21 -9.83
C PRO A 634 -13.06 -4.84 -10.23
N HIS A 635 -13.73 -5.71 -10.96
CA HIS A 635 -15.08 -5.42 -11.47
C HIS A 635 -16.11 -5.26 -10.34
N GLU A 636 -17.18 -4.51 -10.60
CA GLU A 636 -18.22 -4.25 -9.59
C GLU A 636 -18.82 -5.54 -9.00
N SER A 637 -18.94 -6.59 -9.81
CA SER A 637 -19.41 -7.92 -9.39
C SER A 637 -18.46 -8.63 -8.41
N GLU A 638 -17.24 -8.13 -8.25
CA GLU A 638 -16.21 -8.72 -7.41
C GLU A 638 -16.09 -8.05 -6.03
N LEU A 639 -16.52 -6.79 -5.93
CA LEU A 639 -16.42 -5.98 -4.71
C LEU A 639 -17.02 -6.64 -3.45
N PRO A 640 -18.17 -7.35 -3.50
CA PRO A 640 -18.69 -8.04 -2.32
C PRO A 640 -17.74 -9.11 -1.76
N GLN A 641 -17.03 -9.83 -2.64
CA GLN A 641 -16.06 -10.82 -2.21
C GLN A 641 -14.78 -10.16 -1.72
N GLU A 642 -14.30 -9.12 -2.40
CA GLU A 642 -13.10 -8.40 -1.96
C GLU A 642 -13.28 -7.70 -0.61
N TRP A 643 -14.51 -7.26 -0.31
CA TRP A 643 -14.88 -6.81 1.02
C TRP A 643 -14.75 -7.93 2.05
N GLU A 644 -15.31 -9.11 1.79
CA GLU A 644 -15.19 -10.26 2.70
C GLU A 644 -13.75 -10.76 2.84
N ASN A 645 -12.91 -10.58 1.82
CA ASN A 645 -11.50 -10.90 1.86
C ASN A 645 -10.72 -10.02 2.85
N ASN A 646 -11.11 -8.75 2.99
CA ASN A 646 -10.33 -7.74 3.70
C ASN A 646 -11.00 -7.17 4.98
N LYS A 647 -12.32 -7.33 5.16
CA LYS A 647 -13.09 -6.74 6.27
C LYS A 647 -12.46 -7.01 7.64
N ASP A 648 -12.18 -8.27 7.93
CA ASP A 648 -11.60 -8.67 9.21
C ASP A 648 -10.15 -8.15 9.36
N ALA A 649 -9.38 -8.11 8.28
CA ALA A 649 -8.00 -7.61 8.26
C ALA A 649 -7.94 -6.09 8.54
N LEU A 650 -8.81 -5.31 7.89
CA LEU A 650 -8.92 -3.86 8.09
C LEU A 650 -9.22 -3.52 9.57
N ILE A 651 -10.19 -4.19 10.17
CA ILE A 651 -10.58 -3.93 11.57
C ILE A 651 -9.48 -4.38 12.53
N THR A 652 -8.92 -5.58 12.32
CA THR A 652 -7.88 -6.15 13.19
C THR A 652 -6.59 -5.33 13.14
N TYR A 653 -6.28 -4.74 11.99
CA TYR A 653 -5.15 -3.84 11.83
C TYR A 653 -5.34 -2.52 12.59
N LEU A 654 -6.53 -1.90 12.52
CA LEU A 654 -6.84 -0.71 13.32
C LEU A 654 -6.68 -0.96 14.82
N GLU A 655 -7.06 -2.15 15.29
CA GLU A 655 -6.90 -2.56 16.68
C GLU A 655 -5.42 -2.64 17.12
N GLN A 656 -4.46 -2.79 16.19
CA GLN A 656 -3.03 -2.87 16.51
C GLN A 656 -2.45 -1.54 17.01
N VAL A 657 -3.11 -0.39 16.80
CA VAL A 657 -2.60 0.90 17.31
C VAL A 657 -2.44 0.89 18.83
N ARG A 658 -3.19 0.01 19.50
CA ARG A 658 -3.15 -0.19 20.95
C ARG A 658 -2.02 -1.12 21.41
N MET A 659 -1.08 -1.52 20.56
CA MET A 659 0.06 -2.34 20.98
C MET A 659 1.21 -1.50 21.59
N GLY A 660 2.12 -2.15 22.31
CA GLY A 660 3.31 -1.51 22.87
C GLY A 660 3.04 -0.77 24.18
N ILE A 661 3.61 0.42 24.32
CA ILE A 661 3.45 1.26 25.51
C ILE A 661 2.79 2.58 25.14
N SER A 662 2.00 3.13 26.05
CA SER A 662 1.50 4.51 25.96
C SER A 662 1.58 5.18 27.32
N GLY A 663 1.57 6.51 27.36
CA GLY A 663 1.65 7.20 28.63
C GLY A 663 1.64 8.70 28.50
N LEU A 664 1.87 9.37 29.62
CA LEU A 664 1.97 10.83 29.73
C LEU A 664 3.37 11.19 30.23
N VAL A 665 3.95 12.25 29.68
CA VAL A 665 5.14 12.92 30.21
C VAL A 665 4.68 14.21 30.87
N LEU A 666 4.77 14.24 32.19
CA LEU A 666 4.26 15.33 33.01
C LEU A 666 5.40 16.13 33.64
N ASP A 667 5.19 17.43 33.78
CA ASP A 667 6.01 18.27 34.63
C ASP A 667 5.76 17.90 36.11
N LYS A 668 6.84 17.60 36.83
CA LYS A 668 6.76 17.13 38.22
C LYS A 668 6.14 18.16 39.18
N ASP A 669 6.31 19.46 38.91
CA ASP A 669 5.88 20.52 39.82
C ASP A 669 4.45 20.99 39.49
N THR A 670 4.07 21.02 38.22
CA THR A 670 2.77 21.56 37.75
C THR A 670 1.76 20.49 37.33
N GLU A 671 2.18 19.24 37.16
CA GLU A 671 1.41 18.12 36.61
C GLU A 671 0.83 18.36 35.20
N GLN A 672 1.27 19.40 34.50
CA GLN A 672 0.91 19.64 33.11
C GLN A 672 1.70 18.72 32.18
N GLY A 673 1.08 18.33 31.07
CA GLY A 673 1.74 17.59 29.99
C GLY A 673 2.87 18.39 29.37
N ILE A 674 3.98 17.72 29.08
CA ILE A 674 5.13 18.30 28.39
C ILE A 674 5.03 17.92 26.91
N PRO A 675 4.74 18.88 26.02
CA PRO A 675 4.73 18.63 24.57
C PRO A 675 6.15 18.42 24.05
N ASP A 676 6.26 17.73 22.91
CA ASP A 676 7.52 17.49 22.18
C ASP A 676 8.63 16.84 23.04
N ALA A 677 8.25 16.12 24.10
CA ALA A 677 9.16 15.32 24.89
C ALA A 677 9.52 14.05 24.11
N VAL A 678 10.81 13.72 24.09
CA VAL A 678 11.35 12.56 23.37
C VAL A 678 11.30 11.33 24.26
N ILE A 679 10.76 10.24 23.73
CA ILE A 679 10.70 8.90 24.30
C ILE A 679 11.65 8.00 23.52
N ALA A 680 12.79 7.69 24.13
CA ALA A 680 13.80 6.82 23.56
C ALA A 680 13.74 5.42 24.21
N VAL A 681 13.88 4.37 23.39
CA VAL A 681 13.90 2.98 23.84
C VAL A 681 15.31 2.43 23.65
N ASP A 682 15.89 1.90 24.73
CA ASP A 682 17.23 1.33 24.68
C ASP A 682 17.31 0.18 23.65
N GLY A 683 18.31 0.24 22.77
CA GLY A 683 18.50 -0.72 21.68
C GLY A 683 17.70 -0.45 20.39
N ILE A 684 16.82 0.56 20.34
CA ILE A 684 16.06 0.92 19.13
C ILE A 684 16.42 2.35 18.71
N ASN A 685 17.10 2.49 17.56
CA ASN A 685 17.56 3.79 17.05
C ASN A 685 16.48 4.56 16.29
N HIS A 686 15.32 4.74 16.92
CA HIS A 686 14.24 5.57 16.40
C HIS A 686 13.37 6.01 17.58
N ASP A 687 13.37 7.30 17.93
CA ASP A 687 12.60 7.80 19.08
C ASP A 687 11.22 8.33 18.64
N VAL A 688 10.30 8.50 19.59
CA VAL A 688 8.99 9.16 19.36
C VAL A 688 8.82 10.38 20.25
N THR A 689 7.89 11.26 19.90
CA THR A 689 7.60 12.50 20.63
C THR A 689 6.22 12.48 21.26
N THR A 690 6.03 13.26 22.33
CA THR A 690 4.70 13.50 22.90
C THR A 690 3.89 14.49 22.08
N ALA A 691 2.58 14.25 22.01
CA ALA A 691 1.59 15.17 21.48
C ALA A 691 1.43 16.42 22.38
N PRO A 692 0.65 17.45 21.97
CA PRO A 692 0.50 18.70 22.73
C PRO A 692 0.05 18.52 24.19
N GLY A 693 -0.67 17.43 24.48
CA GLY A 693 -1.14 17.04 25.81
C GLY A 693 -0.10 16.33 26.68
N GLY A 694 1.09 16.07 26.16
CA GLY A 694 2.14 15.29 26.82
C GLY A 694 1.95 13.78 26.74
N ASP A 695 0.91 13.31 26.05
CA ASP A 695 0.68 11.90 25.76
C ASP A 695 1.54 11.40 24.60
N TYR A 696 1.89 10.12 24.65
CA TYR A 696 2.65 9.46 23.61
C TYR A 696 2.20 8.01 23.46
N TRP A 697 2.49 7.45 22.29
CA TRP A 697 2.33 6.04 21.97
C TRP A 697 3.61 5.55 21.32
N ARG A 698 4.12 4.43 21.83
CA ARG A 698 5.30 3.78 21.27
C ARG A 698 4.98 2.32 21.01
N MET A 699 4.79 2.00 19.74
CA MET A 699 4.53 0.63 19.28
C MET A 699 5.76 -0.23 19.52
N LEU A 700 5.57 -1.35 20.20
CA LEU A 700 6.62 -2.29 20.59
C LEU A 700 6.02 -3.70 20.62
N THR A 701 6.82 -4.69 20.25
CA THR A 701 6.47 -6.10 20.46
C THR A 701 6.49 -6.45 21.95
N PRO A 702 5.85 -7.56 22.38
CA PRO A 702 5.93 -8.03 23.76
C PRO A 702 7.38 -8.24 24.23
N GLY A 703 7.73 -7.65 25.39
CA GLY A 703 9.11 -7.62 25.88
C GLY A 703 9.33 -6.65 27.04
N ASP A 704 10.53 -6.68 27.63
CA ASP A 704 10.97 -5.75 28.68
C ASP A 704 11.91 -4.70 28.09
N TYR A 705 11.57 -3.42 28.25
CA TYR A 705 12.28 -2.30 27.62
C TYR A 705 12.73 -1.27 28.66
N MET A 706 13.94 -0.74 28.49
CA MET A 706 14.40 0.43 29.22
C MET A 706 14.07 1.69 28.43
N VAL A 707 13.19 2.53 28.97
CA VAL A 707 12.64 3.68 28.27
C VAL A 707 13.04 4.96 28.97
N THR A 708 13.54 5.92 28.19
CA THR A 708 13.98 7.23 28.67
C THR A 708 13.11 8.33 28.09
N ALA A 709 12.49 9.12 28.97
CA ALA A 709 11.82 10.36 28.59
C ALA A 709 12.75 11.56 28.82
N SER A 710 12.83 12.46 27.84
CA SER A 710 13.64 13.67 27.91
C SER A 710 12.93 14.84 27.23
N ALA A 711 13.17 16.07 27.70
CA ALA A 711 12.60 17.28 27.13
C ALA A 711 13.54 18.47 27.36
N GLU A 712 13.52 19.46 26.46
CA GLU A 712 14.37 20.64 26.63
C GLU A 712 14.05 21.37 27.95
N GLY A 713 15.09 21.65 28.74
CA GLY A 713 14.92 22.34 30.02
C GLY A 713 14.54 21.44 31.19
N TYR A 714 14.41 20.13 30.98
CA TYR A 714 14.12 19.13 32.01
C TYR A 714 15.29 18.16 32.26
N HIS A 715 15.31 17.54 33.43
CA HIS A 715 16.13 16.36 33.70
C HIS A 715 15.44 15.12 33.12
N SER A 716 16.16 14.33 32.33
CA SER A 716 15.65 13.06 31.78
C SER A 716 15.36 12.03 32.88
N ALA A 717 14.45 11.11 32.60
CA ALA A 717 14.08 10.02 33.49
C ALA A 717 14.03 8.70 32.71
N THR A 718 14.65 7.67 33.26
CA THR A 718 14.70 6.33 32.67
C THR A 718 14.02 5.32 33.59
N LYS A 719 13.24 4.39 33.04
CA LYS A 719 12.60 3.30 33.77
C LYS A 719 12.34 2.09 32.88
N GLY A 720 12.09 0.94 33.51
CA GLY A 720 11.62 -0.26 32.81
C GLY A 720 10.12 -0.17 32.49
N CYS A 721 9.76 -0.41 31.22
CA CYS A 721 8.39 -0.61 30.76
C CYS A 721 8.28 -2.04 30.19
N ARG A 722 7.25 -2.79 30.59
CA ARG A 722 7.04 -4.17 30.14
C ARG A 722 5.81 -4.26 29.25
N VAL A 723 5.99 -4.65 27.99
CA VAL A 723 4.89 -4.89 27.05
C VAL A 723 4.41 -6.32 27.22
N SER A 724 3.13 -6.51 27.55
CA SER A 724 2.52 -7.83 27.71
C SER A 724 1.99 -8.38 26.37
N PHE A 725 1.56 -9.64 26.39
CA PHE A 725 0.76 -10.25 25.31
C PHE A 725 -0.75 -9.96 25.46
N GLU A 726 -1.14 -9.22 26.50
CA GLU A 726 -2.54 -8.88 26.74
C GLU A 726 -2.99 -7.76 25.81
N GLU A 727 -4.30 -7.64 25.61
CA GLU A 727 -4.87 -6.65 24.72
C GLU A 727 -4.80 -5.24 25.34
N GLY A 728 -4.26 -4.27 24.59
CA GLY A 728 -4.21 -2.87 24.99
C GLY A 728 -2.79 -2.38 25.32
N PRO A 729 -2.57 -1.05 25.34
CA PRO A 729 -1.24 -0.52 25.49
C PRO A 729 -0.82 -0.61 26.95
N THR A 730 0.44 -0.94 27.21
CA THR A 730 0.95 -0.95 28.58
C THR A 730 1.20 0.49 29.04
N PRO A 731 0.55 0.97 30.13
CA PRO A 731 0.75 2.32 30.62
C PRO A 731 2.17 2.54 31.14
N CYS A 732 2.85 3.60 30.67
CA CYS A 732 4.20 3.93 31.10
C CYS A 732 4.45 5.45 31.28
N HIS A 733 3.82 6.10 32.26
CA HIS A 733 3.99 7.55 32.53
C HIS A 733 5.36 8.03 33.09
N PHE A 734 5.80 9.22 32.70
CA PHE A 734 7.01 9.88 33.19
C PHE A 734 6.70 11.20 33.90
N ARG A 735 7.49 11.54 34.92
CA ARG A 735 7.46 12.85 35.58
C ARG A 735 8.83 13.48 35.54
N LEU A 736 8.99 14.58 34.80
CA LEU A 736 10.28 15.24 34.60
C LEU A 736 10.41 16.48 35.49
N SER A 737 11.62 16.71 36.02
CA SER A 737 11.91 17.87 36.87
C SER A 737 12.61 18.96 36.07
N LYS A 738 12.15 20.22 36.15
CA LYS A 738 12.82 21.34 35.46
C LYS A 738 14.25 21.53 35.94
N THR A 739 15.16 21.82 35.01
CA THR A 739 16.54 22.17 35.31
C THR A 739 16.61 23.54 36.02
N PRO A 740 17.65 23.80 36.84
CA PRO A 740 17.83 25.10 37.48
C PRO A 740 17.87 26.27 36.50
N LYS A 741 18.44 26.06 35.30
CA LYS A 741 18.51 27.06 34.23
C LYS A 741 17.12 27.41 33.70
N GLN A 742 16.28 26.40 33.47
CA GLN A 742 14.92 26.60 32.99
C GLN A 742 14.04 27.28 34.04
N ARG A 743 14.11 26.83 35.30
CA ARG A 743 13.42 27.50 36.42
C ARG A 743 13.80 28.98 36.54
N LEU A 744 15.09 29.31 36.37
CA LEU A 744 15.54 30.70 36.38
C LEU A 744 15.00 31.49 35.19
N ARG A 745 14.97 30.91 33.98
CA ARG A 745 14.39 31.57 32.79
C ARG A 745 12.92 31.92 33.02
N GLU A 746 12.14 31.00 33.56
CA GLU A 746 10.72 31.21 33.85
C GLU A 746 10.49 32.24 34.95
N LEU A 747 11.28 32.21 36.03
CA LEU A 747 11.23 33.23 37.08
C LEU A 747 11.55 34.64 36.53
N LEU A 748 12.55 34.74 35.64
CA LEU A 748 12.89 35.99 34.98
C LEU A 748 11.79 36.47 34.04
N ALA A 749 11.16 35.56 33.27
CA ALA A 749 10.04 35.86 32.39
C ALA A 749 8.79 36.29 33.17
N ALA A 750 8.55 35.72 34.35
CA ALA A 750 7.46 36.08 35.26
C ALA A 750 7.71 37.37 36.08
N GLY A 751 8.81 38.09 35.83
CA GLY A 751 9.14 39.33 36.52
C GLY A 751 9.58 39.16 37.98
N ALA A 752 9.87 37.93 38.42
CA ALA A 752 10.32 37.66 39.77
C ALA A 752 11.78 38.15 39.97
N LYS A 753 12.06 38.77 41.13
CA LYS A 753 13.43 39.14 41.50
C LYS A 753 14.27 37.87 41.60
N VAL A 754 15.42 37.85 40.90
CA VAL A 754 16.39 36.74 40.95
C VAL A 754 16.61 36.31 42.40
N PRO A 755 16.47 35.01 42.71
CA PRO A 755 16.66 34.49 44.06
C PRO A 755 18.01 34.97 44.67
N PRO A 756 18.01 35.43 45.93
CA PRO A 756 19.17 36.12 46.52
C PRO A 756 20.45 35.28 46.58
N ASP A 757 20.31 33.95 46.65
CA ASP A 757 21.36 32.94 46.53
C ASP A 757 22.00 32.90 45.13
N LEU A 758 21.20 33.00 44.08
CA LEU A 758 21.66 33.05 42.68
C LEU A 758 22.30 34.40 42.35
N ARG A 759 21.77 35.49 42.90
CA ARG A 759 22.37 36.83 42.84
C ARG A 759 23.74 36.87 43.51
N ARG A 760 23.89 36.27 44.70
CA ARG A 760 25.19 36.11 45.38
C ARG A 760 26.19 35.28 44.56
N ARG A 761 25.72 34.28 43.80
CA ARG A 761 26.57 33.45 42.93
C ARG A 761 27.05 34.22 41.69
N LEU A 762 26.17 35.00 41.06
CA LEU A 762 26.47 35.92 39.96
C LEU A 762 27.45 37.02 40.40
N ASP A 763 27.26 37.58 41.60
CA ASP A 763 28.15 38.60 42.17
C ASP A 763 29.55 38.03 42.48
N ARG A 764 29.65 36.77 42.93
CA ARG A 764 30.95 36.07 43.10
C ARG A 764 31.66 35.81 41.77
N LEU A 765 30.92 35.52 40.70
CA LEU A 765 31.49 35.31 39.36
C LEU A 765 31.95 36.64 38.74
N ARG A 766 31.18 37.73 38.91
CA ARG A 766 31.61 39.09 38.54
C ARG A 766 32.81 39.57 39.35
N GLY A 767 32.88 39.24 40.63
CA GLY A 767 34.04 39.55 41.49
C GLY A 767 35.33 38.79 41.13
N ARG A 768 35.24 37.66 40.41
CA ARG A 768 36.42 36.93 39.90
C ARG A 768 36.95 37.50 38.57
N GLY A 769 36.10 38.08 37.73
CA GLY A 769 36.52 38.74 36.49
C GLY A 769 37.32 40.03 36.70
N VAL A 770 37.04 40.77 37.78
CA VAL A 770 37.76 42.03 38.10
C VAL A 770 39.14 41.77 38.73
N ARG A 771 39.40 40.58 39.29
CA ARG A 771 40.71 40.23 39.88
C ARG A 771 41.73 39.65 38.89
N ALA A 772 41.32 39.30 37.66
CA ALA A 772 42.23 38.74 36.66
C ALA A 772 42.89 39.79 35.72
N GLY A 773 42.44 41.06 35.77
CA GLY A 773 42.97 42.15 34.93
C GLY A 773 44.01 43.05 35.60
N GLY A 774 44.48 42.71 36.81
CA GLY A 774 45.30 43.60 37.65
C GLY A 774 46.51 42.93 38.29
N ALA A 775 47.24 42.11 37.53
CA ALA A 775 48.57 41.63 37.94
C ALA A 775 49.41 41.30 36.71
N GLY A 776 49.96 42.35 36.08
CA GLY A 776 50.93 42.27 34.98
C GLY A 776 51.61 43.62 34.87
N ARG A 777 52.63 43.83 35.71
CA ARG A 777 53.72 44.79 35.47
C ARG A 777 54.73 44.14 34.54
#